data_AF-A0A7X0IJ44-F1
#
_entry.id   AF-A0A7X0IJ44-F1
#
_cell.length_a   1.000
_cell.length_b   1.000
_cell.length_c   1.000
_cell.angle_alpha   90.00
_cell.angle_beta   90.00
_cell.angle_gamma   90.00
#
_symmetry.space_group_name_H-M   'P 1'
#
loop_
_entity.id
_entity.type
_entity.pdbx_description
1 polymer ?
#
loop_
_entity_poly.entity_id
_entity_poly.type
_entity_poly.pdbx_seq_one_letter_code
_entity_poly.pdbx_strand_id
1 'polypeptide(L)'
;MATGATSAPTGDVVADRLRAAQDLHDRGEPLDAVIAAVHAGGLSRAQRRRLHTEALSGPLGLRLEAAARRDATRLRHAIDLLRDYLAGVDDHVKRRLPVARRLAFHLVEHRDPAELAQGDELAGLVAAAAEPSKRVRRGLAWYADLPVNAPQELFRLRRSDLVPVTEVSDVSWHDGRLRVSGHAYLVGLSVRSRRFNRATVVLRGPRWVPPISVRTRRVLRPEATYEAAEPGCNYDWAGFVAEISPWSLRWRAALRSAVHDVKRLVRGRPRVRDTTTWHADIVIWSRGARATGAVRGPVIGRTERPAGLRVRPRLWMRPTWTSDRGFQVVLQPTRATLTAVRHTGDQVELEGFLPGAKVAKGRARLGGHRMAADFTPVDGGTRFTVQLAVPALLKERDARRLWVEPKGDPAAPVLMEGAAEVHVPIGRSEVTVLRDRRDRLVLSAHRVWPVITSATWDDDGSLTLAGSYPDTDQGQRELVLRQRTGQTYRVPVRRSGAEFSVRLSPAAMHRFGGTVPLASGAWSLAFAGGKGTTAPLRVEHDLLDTLDEEPHVLSGRSYRLVATRFDVPVLVAAEERPDDEKGAGGLWSMRRVHYPAQRRTPLREATVYVSFDGRSYSDSARAVYEERLRRGDDREHIWVVRDGAFVPPDAAALGLGNGIRPTVVREGSREHYTAMATSRHIITNTLLPQWFRAREDQICVQMWHGSPLKRVGGDQRHMSRDPRPPAWYRQAAEVANWDLLVTQSPWASEVLCGAFGYGGEVLESGYPRNDVLAHRDRADLATAVRRALGVPAGKRVVLYAPTWRDHDRRNSSVRLDLAEARRVLGRDHVLLVRGHMMQAAPVAAGLTVPGPASVVRPGPMARESVFAIDVTTYPDMADLLLIADVLITDYSSVMYDFAVTRRPMVFFTYDHERYRNSRGMYLDLRTQAPGPVLSDAADVIEAVRLIDALSGDYADRYESFVSTYVPRDDGKATARLVDHVFTDPGDR
;
A
#
# COMPACT_ATOMS: atom_id res chain seq x y z
N MET A 1 18.78 38.54 20.18
CA MET A 1 20.18 38.71 20.60
C MET A 1 21.07 37.82 19.74
N ALA A 2 22.14 38.40 19.20
CA ALA A 2 23.01 37.83 18.18
C ALA A 2 23.60 36.47 18.61
N THR A 3 23.40 35.45 17.77
CA THR A 3 23.88 34.08 17.94
C THR A 3 25.32 33.97 17.44
N GLY A 4 26.27 34.31 18.30
CA GLY A 4 27.67 33.91 18.15
C GLY A 4 27.85 32.45 18.58
N ALA A 5 27.37 31.51 17.76
CA ALA A 5 27.64 30.08 17.92
C ALA A 5 28.56 29.63 16.79
N THR A 6 29.86 29.59 17.06
CA THR A 6 30.82 28.87 16.22
C THR A 6 30.46 27.38 16.27
N SER A 7 29.81 26.90 15.21
CA SER A 7 29.66 25.49 14.98
C SER A 7 31.04 24.92 14.63
N ALA A 8 31.54 24.01 15.46
CA ALA A 8 32.53 23.06 14.99
C ALA A 8 31.79 21.88 14.37
N PRO A 9 31.90 21.67 13.06
CA PRO A 9 31.91 20.33 12.53
C PRO A 9 33.21 20.13 11.74
N THR A 10 34.06 19.21 12.18
CA THR A 10 34.87 18.47 11.20
C THR A 10 33.90 17.54 10.46
N GLY A 11 33.12 18.12 9.54
CA GLY A 11 32.19 17.42 8.67
C GLY A 11 32.94 16.57 7.66
N ASP A 12 32.39 15.40 7.31
CA ASP A 12 32.86 14.63 6.16
C ASP A 12 32.56 15.45 4.91
N VAL A 13 33.54 16.22 4.42
CA VAL A 13 33.41 17.14 3.26
C VAL A 13 32.79 16.45 2.05
N VAL A 14 33.02 15.14 1.87
CA VAL A 14 32.38 14.36 0.81
C VAL A 14 30.87 14.21 1.06
N ALA A 15 30.46 13.92 2.29
CA ALA A 15 29.06 13.78 2.66
C ALA A 15 28.31 15.12 2.57
N ASP A 16 28.95 16.24 2.93
CA ASP A 16 28.36 17.57 2.80
C ASP A 16 28.13 17.94 1.33
N ARG A 17 29.09 17.66 0.46
CA ARG A 17 28.95 17.90 -0.99
C ARG A 17 27.92 16.98 -1.64
N LEU A 18 27.85 15.72 -1.23
CA LEU A 18 26.82 14.80 -1.71
C LEU A 18 25.42 15.26 -1.29
N ARG A 19 25.27 15.75 -0.05
CA ARG A 19 24.01 16.37 0.40
C ARG A 19 23.64 17.57 -0.45
N ALA A 20 24.57 18.49 -0.68
CA ALA A 20 24.32 19.66 -1.52
C ALA A 20 23.88 19.26 -2.95
N ALA A 21 24.55 18.28 -3.57
CA ALA A 21 24.17 17.77 -4.88
C ALA A 21 22.78 17.08 -4.87
N GLN A 22 22.46 16.33 -3.81
CA GLN A 22 21.13 15.72 -3.64
C GLN A 22 20.04 16.78 -3.42
N ASP A 23 20.31 17.82 -2.62
CA ASP A 23 19.36 18.91 -2.37
C ASP A 23 19.08 19.72 -3.63
N LEU A 24 20.08 19.93 -4.50
CA LEU A 24 19.88 20.53 -5.82
C LEU A 24 19.05 19.62 -6.73
N HIS A 25 19.33 18.32 -6.70
CA HIS A 25 18.53 17.33 -7.44
C HIS A 25 17.06 17.35 -7.02
N ASP A 26 16.80 17.28 -5.72
CA ASP A 26 15.45 17.21 -5.11
C ASP A 26 14.65 18.50 -5.34
N ARG A 27 15.33 19.66 -5.41
CA ARG A 27 14.71 20.95 -5.78
C ARG A 27 14.42 21.11 -7.26
N GLY A 28 14.89 20.20 -8.12
CA GLY A 28 14.65 20.29 -9.56
C GLY A 28 15.60 21.23 -10.30
N GLU A 29 16.72 21.62 -9.70
CA GLU A 29 17.69 22.58 -10.28
C GLU A 29 18.34 22.06 -11.58
N PRO A 30 18.89 22.92 -12.44
CA PRO A 30 19.63 22.53 -13.65
C PRO A 30 20.76 21.51 -13.41
N LEU A 31 21.03 20.63 -14.39
CA LEU A 31 21.98 19.52 -14.23
C LEU A 31 23.43 20.00 -14.08
N ASP A 32 23.81 21.07 -14.76
CA ASP A 32 25.09 21.77 -14.63
C ASP A 32 25.32 22.26 -13.19
N ALA A 33 24.30 22.77 -12.50
CA ALA A 33 24.39 23.14 -11.08
C ALA A 33 24.68 21.92 -10.19
N VAL A 34 24.05 20.78 -10.46
CA VAL A 34 24.33 19.52 -9.75
C VAL A 34 25.75 19.03 -10.05
N ILE A 35 26.22 19.12 -11.29
CA ILE A 35 27.60 18.76 -11.68
C ILE A 35 28.62 19.66 -10.97
N ALA A 36 28.37 20.98 -10.92
CA ALA A 36 29.25 21.94 -10.26
C ALA A 36 29.44 21.64 -8.77
N ALA A 37 28.38 21.21 -8.07
CA ALA A 37 28.47 20.80 -6.66
C ALA A 37 29.39 19.59 -6.42
N VAL A 38 29.62 18.78 -7.46
CA VAL A 38 30.43 17.54 -7.42
C VAL A 38 31.85 17.77 -7.95
N HIS A 39 32.09 18.81 -8.77
CA HIS A 39 33.36 19.08 -9.48
C HIS A 39 34.43 19.85 -8.67
N ALA A 40 34.20 20.12 -7.37
CA ALA A 40 35.05 21.06 -6.62
C ALA A 40 36.44 20.52 -6.16
N GLY A 41 37.45 21.40 -6.13
CA GLY A 41 38.82 21.13 -5.67
C GLY A 41 38.96 20.82 -4.17
N GLY A 42 40.20 20.51 -3.73
CA GLY A 42 40.53 20.29 -2.31
C GLY A 42 40.24 18.90 -1.73
N LEU A 43 39.87 17.92 -2.57
CA LEU A 43 39.65 16.52 -2.16
C LEU A 43 40.87 15.64 -2.51
N SER A 44 41.23 14.75 -1.60
CA SER A 44 42.16 13.65 -1.91
C SER A 44 41.61 12.75 -3.01
N ARG A 45 42.48 12.01 -3.70
CA ARG A 45 42.08 11.06 -4.76
C ARG A 45 41.00 10.07 -4.30
N ALA A 46 41.10 9.58 -3.06
CA ALA A 46 40.13 8.66 -2.49
C ALA A 46 38.76 9.33 -2.22
N GLN A 47 38.76 10.55 -1.69
CA GLN A 47 37.55 11.33 -1.48
C GLN A 47 36.86 11.70 -2.79
N ARG A 48 37.63 12.10 -3.81
CA ARG A 48 37.11 12.41 -5.15
C ARG A 48 36.46 11.19 -5.80
N ARG A 49 37.14 10.03 -5.76
CA ARG A 49 36.56 8.76 -6.25
C ARG A 49 35.26 8.40 -5.55
N ARG A 50 35.20 8.56 -4.21
CA ARG A 50 33.97 8.32 -3.43
C ARG A 50 32.85 9.27 -3.86
N LEU A 51 33.13 10.57 -3.94
CA LEU A 51 32.19 11.60 -4.37
C LEU A 51 31.61 11.28 -5.76
N HIS A 52 32.47 11.00 -6.76
CA HIS A 52 32.02 10.68 -8.11
C HIS A 52 31.21 9.37 -8.16
N THR A 53 31.61 8.34 -7.41
CA THR A 53 30.88 7.06 -7.36
C THR A 53 29.45 7.27 -6.86
N GLU A 54 29.29 8.01 -5.76
CA GLU A 54 27.99 8.26 -5.14
C GLU A 54 27.15 9.22 -5.99
N ALA A 55 27.75 10.27 -6.58
CA ALA A 55 27.05 11.22 -7.45
C ALA A 55 26.52 10.56 -8.74
N LEU A 56 27.35 9.75 -9.41
CA LEU A 56 26.98 9.01 -10.63
C LEU A 56 25.97 7.89 -10.35
N SER A 57 26.02 7.27 -9.16
CA SER A 57 25.02 6.26 -8.76
C SER A 57 23.70 6.90 -8.32
N GLY A 58 23.75 8.10 -7.74
CA GLY A 58 22.62 8.86 -7.21
C GLY A 58 22.21 10.03 -8.12
N PRO A 59 22.35 11.29 -7.70
CA PRO A 59 21.67 12.44 -8.29
C PRO A 59 21.96 12.68 -9.78
N LEU A 60 23.19 12.47 -10.26
CA LEU A 60 23.54 12.64 -11.68
C LEU A 60 22.96 11.52 -12.54
N GLY A 61 23.08 10.28 -12.05
CA GLY A 61 22.47 9.14 -12.72
C GLY A 61 20.94 9.27 -12.78
N LEU A 62 20.28 9.62 -11.68
CA LEU A 62 18.83 9.77 -11.62
C LEU A 62 18.34 10.84 -12.60
N ARG A 63 19.15 11.88 -12.87
CA ARG A 63 18.85 12.88 -13.89
C ARG A 63 18.92 12.33 -15.31
N LEU A 64 19.93 11.52 -15.62
CA LEU A 64 20.00 10.83 -16.92
C LEU A 64 18.78 9.91 -17.13
N GLU A 65 18.40 9.14 -16.11
CA GLU A 65 17.22 8.26 -16.17
C GLU A 65 15.92 9.04 -16.34
N ALA A 66 15.76 10.16 -15.64
CA ALA A 66 14.59 11.01 -15.75
C ALA A 66 14.49 11.67 -17.13
N ALA A 67 15.62 12.09 -17.71
CA ALA A 67 15.68 12.66 -19.04
C ALA A 67 15.32 11.59 -20.10
N ALA A 68 15.89 10.39 -19.98
CA ALA A 68 15.64 9.27 -20.89
C ALA A 68 14.17 8.81 -20.95
N ARG A 69 13.37 9.13 -19.92
CA ARG A 69 11.94 8.77 -19.88
C ARG A 69 10.99 9.83 -20.42
N ARG A 70 11.45 11.07 -20.64
CA ARG A 70 10.56 12.22 -20.81
C ARG A 70 10.59 12.85 -22.18
N ASP A 71 11.77 13.12 -22.73
CA ASP A 71 11.93 13.94 -23.93
C ASP A 71 13.36 13.86 -24.52
N ALA A 72 13.47 13.81 -25.85
CA ALA A 72 14.73 13.69 -26.58
C ALA A 72 15.61 14.95 -26.49
N THR A 73 15.02 16.15 -26.44
CA THR A 73 15.77 17.42 -26.32
C THR A 73 16.42 17.54 -24.94
N ARG A 74 15.68 17.22 -23.88
CA ARG A 74 16.21 17.16 -22.51
C ARG A 74 17.25 16.07 -22.35
N LEU A 75 17.05 14.91 -23.00
CA LEU A 75 18.03 13.83 -23.00
C LEU A 75 19.32 14.27 -23.70
N ARG A 76 19.23 14.92 -24.86
CA ARG A 76 20.39 15.46 -25.58
C ARG A 76 21.19 16.42 -24.71
N HIS A 77 20.53 17.39 -24.11
CA HIS A 77 21.18 18.34 -23.21
C HIS A 77 21.86 17.65 -22.01
N ALA A 78 21.23 16.61 -21.44
CA ALA A 78 21.83 15.83 -20.37
C ALA A 78 23.05 15.01 -20.83
N ILE A 79 23.01 14.43 -22.04
CA ILE A 79 24.12 13.69 -22.65
C ILE A 79 25.33 14.60 -22.83
N ASP A 80 25.13 15.80 -23.39
CA ASP A 80 26.22 16.74 -23.66
C ASP A 80 26.93 17.14 -22.35
N LEU A 81 26.18 17.56 -21.33
CA LEU A 81 26.74 17.94 -20.02
C LEU A 81 27.44 16.78 -19.30
N LEU A 82 26.87 15.57 -19.36
CA LEU A 82 27.43 14.41 -18.68
C LEU A 82 28.66 13.87 -19.41
N ARG A 83 28.72 13.95 -20.74
CA ARG A 83 29.89 13.52 -21.52
C ARG A 83 31.15 14.28 -21.10
N ASP A 84 31.05 15.61 -21.02
CA ASP A 84 32.16 16.47 -20.58
C ASP A 84 32.57 16.15 -19.14
N TYR A 85 31.60 15.98 -18.24
CA TYR A 85 31.86 15.59 -16.87
C TYR A 85 32.58 14.22 -16.78
N LEU A 86 32.12 13.22 -17.52
CA LEU A 86 32.64 11.84 -17.50
C LEU A 86 34.08 11.74 -18.02
N ALA A 87 34.49 12.62 -18.94
CA ALA A 87 35.87 12.71 -19.41
C ALA A 87 36.85 13.01 -18.25
N GLY A 88 36.41 13.75 -17.23
CA GLY A 88 37.17 14.06 -16.01
C GLY A 88 37.08 12.99 -14.90
N VAL A 89 36.29 11.92 -15.09
CA VAL A 89 36.07 10.88 -14.08
C VAL A 89 37.03 9.71 -14.28
N ASP A 90 37.74 9.33 -13.22
CA ASP A 90 38.63 8.16 -13.19
C ASP A 90 37.89 6.87 -13.64
N ASP A 91 38.44 6.14 -14.62
CA ASP A 91 37.88 4.89 -15.15
C ASP A 91 37.63 3.81 -14.09
N HIS A 92 38.35 3.86 -12.96
CA HIS A 92 38.07 2.98 -11.82
C HIS A 92 36.68 3.23 -11.23
N VAL A 93 36.21 4.48 -11.21
CA VAL A 93 34.86 4.84 -10.75
C VAL A 93 33.84 4.26 -11.73
N LYS A 94 33.95 4.60 -13.02
CA LYS A 94 33.02 4.17 -14.08
C LYS A 94 32.86 2.64 -14.11
N ARG A 95 33.96 1.89 -14.02
CA ARG A 95 33.94 0.40 -14.00
C ARG A 95 33.25 -0.22 -12.78
N ARG A 96 33.16 0.50 -11.66
CA ARG A 96 32.59 0.01 -10.38
C ARG A 96 31.16 0.46 -10.15
N LEU A 97 30.60 1.30 -11.01
CA LEU A 97 29.19 1.64 -10.99
C LEU A 97 28.32 0.38 -11.17
N PRO A 98 27.07 0.41 -10.70
CA PRO A 98 26.09 -0.61 -11.05
C PRO A 98 26.00 -0.80 -12.57
N VAL A 99 25.72 -2.02 -13.02
CA VAL A 99 25.79 -2.43 -14.44
C VAL A 99 24.98 -1.52 -15.36
N ALA A 100 23.75 -1.16 -14.98
CA ALA A 100 22.91 -0.26 -15.76
C ALA A 100 23.51 1.15 -15.86
N ARG A 101 24.03 1.69 -14.75
CA ARG A 101 24.72 3.00 -14.73
C ARG A 101 25.98 2.97 -15.60
N ARG A 102 26.78 1.91 -15.46
CA ARG A 102 28.02 1.74 -16.22
C ARG A 102 27.75 1.66 -17.72
N LEU A 103 26.74 0.90 -18.14
CA LEU A 103 26.33 0.81 -19.54
C LEU A 103 25.78 2.16 -20.04
N ALA A 104 24.92 2.82 -19.27
CA ALA A 104 24.37 4.12 -19.64
C ALA A 104 25.47 5.17 -19.87
N PHE A 105 26.42 5.28 -18.95
CA PHE A 105 27.54 6.21 -19.10
C PHE A 105 28.53 5.80 -20.20
N HIS A 106 28.72 4.49 -20.43
CA HIS A 106 29.50 4.03 -21.58
C HIS A 106 28.86 4.47 -22.91
N LEU A 107 27.53 4.33 -23.05
CA LEU A 107 26.82 4.82 -24.24
C LEU A 107 26.97 6.34 -24.37
N VAL A 108 26.80 7.09 -23.27
CA VAL A 108 26.99 8.55 -23.23
C VAL A 108 28.38 8.97 -23.68
N GLU A 109 29.43 8.17 -23.42
CA GLU A 109 30.81 8.48 -23.82
C GLU A 109 31.12 8.09 -25.28
N HIS A 110 30.52 7.01 -25.82
CA HIS A 110 31.01 6.37 -27.05
C HIS A 110 30.03 6.40 -28.25
N ARG A 111 28.73 6.66 -28.03
CA ARG A 111 27.74 6.82 -29.13
C ARG A 111 27.72 8.24 -29.65
N ASP A 112 27.11 8.49 -30.81
CA ASP A 112 26.81 9.87 -31.23
C ASP A 112 25.73 10.48 -30.31
N PRO A 113 25.90 11.72 -29.78
CA PRO A 113 24.92 12.34 -28.90
C PRO A 113 23.54 12.54 -29.53
N ALA A 114 23.45 12.83 -30.83
CA ALA A 114 22.19 13.05 -31.52
C ALA A 114 21.46 11.72 -31.72
N GLU A 115 22.16 10.69 -32.19
CA GLU A 115 21.60 9.35 -32.37
C GLU A 115 21.15 8.75 -31.04
N LEU A 116 21.96 8.85 -29.98
CA LEU A 116 21.64 8.30 -28.66
C LEU A 116 20.43 9.02 -28.01
N ALA A 117 20.26 10.31 -28.27
CA ALA A 117 19.12 11.07 -27.75
C ALA A 117 17.80 10.77 -28.47
N GLN A 118 17.87 10.40 -29.76
CA GLN A 118 16.71 10.07 -30.58
C GLN A 118 16.34 8.58 -30.51
N GLY A 119 17.30 7.70 -30.20
CA GLY A 119 17.09 6.26 -30.07
C GLY A 119 16.55 5.80 -28.71
N ASP A 120 16.11 4.55 -28.67
CA ASP A 120 15.52 3.93 -27.48
C ASP A 120 16.54 3.20 -26.58
N GLU A 121 17.84 3.20 -26.91
CA GLU A 121 18.85 2.41 -26.16
C GLU A 121 18.90 2.78 -24.67
N LEU A 122 18.96 4.07 -24.33
CA LEU A 122 18.97 4.53 -22.93
C LEU A 122 17.61 4.30 -22.26
N ALA A 123 16.50 4.57 -22.94
CA ALA A 123 15.16 4.36 -22.40
C ALA A 123 14.91 2.86 -22.11
N GLY A 124 15.30 1.99 -23.05
CA GLY A 124 15.23 0.54 -22.96
C GLY A 124 16.14 -0.02 -21.86
N LEU A 125 17.36 0.50 -21.71
CA LEU A 125 18.24 0.15 -20.60
C LEU A 125 17.63 0.53 -19.24
N VAL A 126 17.04 1.72 -19.14
CA VAL A 126 16.38 2.21 -17.92
C VAL A 126 15.12 1.40 -17.59
N ALA A 127 14.37 0.97 -18.61
CA ALA A 127 13.23 0.08 -18.44
C ALA A 127 13.68 -1.32 -17.99
N ALA A 128 14.68 -1.90 -18.64
CA ALA A 128 15.22 -3.22 -18.32
C ALA A 128 15.91 -3.27 -16.94
N ALA A 129 16.54 -2.17 -16.51
CA ALA A 129 17.13 -2.05 -15.17
C ALA A 129 16.09 -1.88 -14.06
N ALA A 130 14.87 -1.43 -14.38
CA ALA A 130 13.76 -1.34 -13.44
C ALA A 130 13.10 -2.71 -13.18
N GLU A 131 13.28 -3.67 -14.09
CA GLU A 131 12.96 -5.07 -13.86
C GLU A 131 14.18 -5.80 -13.27
N PRO A 132 14.00 -6.85 -12.45
CA PRO A 132 15.11 -7.68 -12.02
C PRO A 132 15.74 -8.36 -13.25
N SER A 133 16.78 -7.75 -13.82
CA SER A 133 17.48 -8.28 -15.00
C SER A 133 17.80 -9.76 -14.84
N LYS A 134 17.60 -10.53 -15.92
CA LYS A 134 18.02 -11.93 -15.95
C LYS A 134 19.53 -11.96 -15.71
N ARG A 135 19.98 -12.75 -14.74
CA ARG A 135 21.40 -12.89 -14.42
C ARG A 135 21.88 -14.19 -15.03
N VAL A 136 22.87 -14.10 -15.91
CA VAL A 136 23.41 -15.26 -16.62
C VAL A 136 24.80 -15.55 -16.08
N ARG A 137 25.08 -16.83 -15.87
CA ARG A 137 26.40 -17.29 -15.43
C ARG A 137 27.22 -17.66 -16.66
N ARG A 138 28.41 -17.07 -16.81
CA ARG A 138 29.42 -17.47 -17.81
C ARG A 138 30.70 -17.81 -17.07
N GLY A 139 31.08 -19.10 -17.08
CA GLY A 139 32.14 -19.65 -16.22
C GLY A 139 31.81 -19.48 -14.72
N LEU A 140 32.74 -18.92 -13.95
CA LEU A 140 32.54 -18.62 -12.52
C LEU A 140 31.99 -17.21 -12.24
N ALA A 141 31.80 -16.38 -13.28
CA ALA A 141 31.32 -15.02 -13.15
C ALA A 141 29.85 -14.87 -13.55
N TRP A 142 29.21 -13.87 -12.98
CA TRP A 142 27.82 -13.49 -13.27
C TRP A 142 27.77 -12.22 -14.09
N TYR A 143 26.84 -12.17 -15.03
CA TYR A 143 26.61 -11.07 -15.95
C TYR A 143 25.13 -10.69 -15.95
N ALA A 144 24.84 -9.40 -16.14
CA ALA A 144 23.49 -8.95 -16.43
C ALA A 144 23.16 -9.26 -17.89
N ASP A 145 21.91 -9.67 -18.14
CA ASP A 145 21.34 -9.83 -19.47
C ASP A 145 20.45 -8.62 -19.73
N LEU A 146 21.01 -7.63 -20.42
CA LEU A 146 20.37 -6.33 -20.70
C LEU A 146 20.36 -6.10 -22.21
N PRO A 147 19.30 -5.49 -22.76
CA PRO A 147 19.11 -5.35 -24.21
C PRO A 147 19.94 -4.18 -24.79
N VAL A 148 21.26 -4.22 -24.61
CA VAL A 148 22.19 -3.21 -25.10
C VAL A 148 23.37 -3.89 -25.77
N ASN A 149 23.84 -3.36 -26.89
CA ASN A 149 25.06 -3.82 -27.53
C ASN A 149 26.27 -3.07 -26.95
N ALA A 150 27.10 -3.76 -26.17
CA ALA A 150 28.30 -3.20 -25.56
C ALA A 150 29.34 -4.31 -25.27
N PRO A 151 30.60 -3.96 -24.96
CA PRO A 151 31.62 -4.94 -24.58
C PRO A 151 31.20 -5.81 -23.37
N GLN A 152 31.46 -7.12 -23.45
CA GLN A 152 30.97 -8.10 -22.49
C GLN A 152 31.44 -7.83 -21.05
N GLU A 153 32.64 -7.25 -20.83
CA GLU A 153 33.11 -6.93 -19.49
C GLU A 153 32.25 -5.90 -18.76
N LEU A 154 31.51 -5.06 -19.49
CA LEU A 154 30.60 -4.06 -18.93
C LEU A 154 29.30 -4.66 -18.41
N PHE A 155 28.98 -5.92 -18.73
CA PHE A 155 27.83 -6.64 -18.19
C PHE A 155 28.16 -7.40 -16.91
N ARG A 156 29.45 -7.54 -16.57
CA ARG A 156 29.89 -8.34 -15.41
C ARG A 156 29.40 -7.73 -14.10
N LEU A 157 28.69 -8.53 -13.31
CA LEU A 157 28.21 -8.13 -11.99
C LEU A 157 29.40 -7.89 -11.04
N ARG A 158 29.36 -6.77 -10.33
CA ARG A 158 30.33 -6.35 -9.32
C ARG A 158 29.65 -6.23 -7.97
N ARG A 159 30.42 -5.84 -6.95
CA ARG A 159 29.90 -5.69 -5.57
C ARG A 159 28.73 -4.71 -5.48
N SER A 160 28.70 -3.68 -6.32
CA SER A 160 27.60 -2.71 -6.45
C SER A 160 26.30 -3.32 -6.98
N ASP A 161 26.37 -4.40 -7.75
CA ASP A 161 25.22 -5.12 -8.31
C ASP A 161 24.69 -6.25 -7.41
N LEU A 162 25.49 -6.60 -6.39
CA LEU A 162 25.27 -7.72 -5.49
C LEU A 162 24.90 -7.19 -4.11
N VAL A 163 23.72 -6.57 -4.01
CA VAL A 163 23.14 -6.13 -2.74
C VAL A 163 22.37 -7.30 -2.13
N PRO A 164 22.70 -7.74 -0.90
CA PRO A 164 21.89 -8.69 -0.16
C PRO A 164 20.48 -8.18 0.08
N VAL A 165 19.48 -9.00 -0.26
CA VAL A 165 18.14 -8.86 0.29
C VAL A 165 18.14 -9.61 1.61
N THR A 166 17.65 -8.97 2.67
CA THR A 166 17.54 -9.54 4.00
C THR A 166 16.19 -9.22 4.59
N GLU A 167 15.60 -10.19 5.26
CA GLU A 167 14.49 -9.98 6.17
C GLU A 167 14.73 -10.80 7.44
N VAL A 168 14.32 -10.26 8.58
CA VAL A 168 14.41 -10.89 9.89
C VAL A 168 13.01 -11.23 10.33
N SER A 169 12.74 -12.52 10.49
CA SER A 169 11.43 -13.04 10.88
C SER A 169 11.29 -13.21 12.39
N ASP A 170 12.38 -13.48 13.11
CA ASP A 170 12.36 -13.63 14.58
C ASP A 170 13.63 -13.10 15.24
N VAL A 171 13.45 -12.48 16.42
CA VAL A 171 14.51 -12.06 17.32
C VAL A 171 14.10 -12.39 18.75
N SER A 172 14.70 -13.42 19.32
CA SER A 172 14.28 -14.02 20.58
C SER A 172 15.47 -14.44 21.44
N TRP A 173 15.24 -14.68 22.73
CA TRP A 173 16.27 -15.16 23.66
C TRP A 173 16.08 -16.65 23.92
N HIS A 174 17.16 -17.42 23.80
CA HIS A 174 17.22 -18.85 24.08
C HIS A 174 18.47 -19.13 24.92
N ASP A 175 18.31 -19.69 26.12
CA ASP A 175 19.43 -20.02 27.03
C ASP A 175 20.42 -18.86 27.25
N GLY A 176 19.89 -17.64 27.41
CA GLY A 176 20.68 -16.41 27.58
C GLY A 176 21.45 -15.95 26.33
N ARG A 177 21.23 -16.57 25.17
CA ARG A 177 21.77 -16.17 23.86
C ARG A 177 20.68 -15.51 23.02
N LEU A 178 21.06 -14.47 22.29
CA LEU A 178 20.17 -13.78 21.38
C LEU A 178 20.14 -14.54 20.04
N ARG A 179 19.01 -15.16 19.73
CA ARG A 179 18.74 -15.85 18.47
C ARG A 179 18.11 -14.87 17.49
N VAL A 180 18.68 -14.76 16.30
CA VAL A 180 18.18 -13.95 15.20
C VAL A 180 17.96 -14.88 14.01
N SER A 181 16.74 -14.96 13.49
CA SER A 181 16.42 -15.78 12.33
C SER A 181 15.72 -14.98 11.24
N GLY A 182 15.92 -15.42 10.00
CA GLY A 182 15.41 -14.73 8.82
C GLY A 182 15.93 -15.39 7.55
N HIS A 183 15.92 -14.65 6.45
CA HIS A 183 16.48 -15.12 5.19
C HIS A 183 17.35 -14.05 4.55
N ALA A 184 18.32 -14.49 3.74
CA ALA A 184 19.22 -13.60 3.04
C ALA A 184 19.72 -14.20 1.73
N TYR A 185 19.50 -13.49 0.62
CA TYR A 185 19.85 -13.93 -0.73
C TYR A 185 20.37 -12.78 -1.60
N LEU A 186 20.87 -13.15 -2.78
CA LEU A 186 21.23 -12.20 -3.83
C LEU A 186 20.21 -12.31 -4.94
N VAL A 187 19.58 -11.19 -5.28
CA VAL A 187 18.56 -11.08 -6.35
C VAL A 187 19.01 -11.82 -7.61
N GLY A 188 18.14 -12.60 -8.23
CA GLY A 188 18.41 -13.36 -9.45
C GLY A 188 19.36 -14.56 -9.31
N LEU A 189 19.90 -14.86 -8.12
CA LEU A 189 20.79 -16.01 -7.89
C LEU A 189 20.09 -17.05 -7.02
N SER A 190 19.40 -18.00 -7.67
CA SER A 190 18.60 -19.04 -6.99
C SER A 190 19.40 -19.88 -5.98
N VAL A 191 18.80 -20.12 -4.82
CA VAL A 191 19.29 -20.91 -3.69
C VAL A 191 18.38 -22.11 -3.45
N ARG A 192 18.33 -23.04 -4.43
CA ARG A 192 17.51 -24.27 -4.37
C ARG A 192 18.01 -25.32 -3.38
N SER A 193 19.23 -25.18 -2.86
CA SER A 193 19.82 -26.15 -1.94
C SER A 193 20.79 -25.48 -0.96
N ARG A 194 21.01 -26.14 0.18
CA ARG A 194 21.96 -25.72 1.22
C ARG A 194 23.39 -25.49 0.71
N ARG A 195 23.77 -26.08 -0.43
CA ARG A 195 25.14 -25.96 -1.00
C ARG A 195 25.35 -24.62 -1.71
N PHE A 196 24.28 -23.96 -2.14
CA PHE A 196 24.38 -22.76 -2.98
C PHE A 196 24.49 -21.46 -2.19
N ASN A 197 24.25 -21.47 -0.89
CA ASN A 197 24.32 -20.27 -0.05
C ASN A 197 25.09 -20.52 1.25
N ARG A 198 25.87 -19.52 1.66
CA ARG A 198 26.53 -19.45 2.97
C ARG A 198 26.43 -18.02 3.47
N ALA A 199 25.84 -17.85 4.65
CA ALA A 199 25.73 -16.58 5.34
C ALA A 199 26.64 -16.54 6.58
N THR A 200 27.06 -15.36 6.98
CA THR A 200 27.74 -15.10 8.26
C THR A 200 27.31 -13.72 8.73
N VAL A 201 26.78 -13.64 9.94
CA VAL A 201 26.44 -12.36 10.56
C VAL A 201 27.70 -11.77 11.17
N VAL A 202 27.97 -10.50 10.91
CA VAL A 202 29.14 -9.78 11.38
C VAL A 202 28.67 -8.57 12.17
N LEU A 203 28.94 -8.55 13.47
CA LEU A 203 28.64 -7.42 14.34
C LEU A 203 29.81 -6.45 14.31
N ARG A 204 29.57 -5.26 13.76
CA ARG A 204 30.55 -4.18 13.65
C ARG A 204 30.30 -3.15 14.75
N GLY A 205 31.26 -3.08 15.67
CA GLY A 205 31.32 -2.05 16.70
C GLY A 205 32.03 -0.79 16.22
N PRO A 206 32.48 0.06 17.15
CA PRO A 206 33.25 1.26 16.83
C PRO A 206 34.56 0.96 16.09
N ARG A 207 35.02 1.90 15.22
CA ARG A 207 36.06 1.71 14.19
C ARG A 207 37.35 0.96 14.59
N TRP A 208 37.79 1.01 15.84
CA TRP A 208 39.04 0.38 16.30
C TRP A 208 38.84 -1.00 16.97
N VAL A 209 37.59 -1.37 17.27
CA VAL A 209 37.27 -2.65 17.89
C VAL A 209 37.03 -3.69 16.80
N PRO A 210 37.74 -4.84 16.78
CA PRO A 210 37.55 -5.80 15.71
C PRO A 210 36.11 -6.37 15.70
N PRO A 211 35.56 -6.70 14.52
CA PRO A 211 34.19 -7.19 14.40
C PRO A 211 34.03 -8.59 15.01
N ILE A 212 32.80 -8.94 15.40
CA ILE A 212 32.45 -10.29 15.86
C ILE A 212 31.79 -11.02 14.71
N SER A 213 32.38 -12.14 14.28
CA SER A 213 31.79 -13.01 13.25
C SER A 213 30.98 -14.13 13.92
N VAL A 214 29.71 -14.21 13.56
CA VAL A 214 28.75 -15.20 14.04
C VAL A 214 28.38 -16.09 12.86
N ARG A 215 28.84 -17.34 12.91
CA ARG A 215 28.50 -18.34 11.90
C ARG A 215 27.01 -18.65 12.00
N THR A 216 26.31 -18.65 10.87
CA THR A 216 24.88 -18.96 10.85
C THR A 216 24.62 -20.44 10.57
N ARG A 217 23.53 -20.95 11.13
CA ARG A 217 22.92 -22.23 10.71
C ARG A 217 21.97 -21.94 9.56
N ARG A 218 22.02 -22.75 8.51
CA ARG A 218 21.11 -22.65 7.36
C ARG A 218 19.83 -23.40 7.66
N VAL A 219 18.71 -22.83 7.26
CA VAL A 219 17.37 -23.41 7.44
C VAL A 219 16.57 -23.25 6.15
N LEU A 220 15.67 -24.19 5.89
CA LEU A 220 14.69 -24.06 4.83
C LEU A 220 13.70 -22.95 5.23
N ARG A 221 13.52 -21.98 4.34
CA ARG A 221 12.63 -20.81 4.44
C ARG A 221 12.02 -20.54 3.08
N PRO A 222 11.00 -21.30 2.67
CA PRO A 222 10.35 -21.12 1.38
C PRO A 222 9.68 -19.75 1.23
N GLU A 223 9.36 -19.08 2.34
CA GLU A 223 8.83 -17.71 2.40
C GLU A 223 9.72 -16.71 1.66
N ALA A 224 11.04 -16.93 1.66
CA ALA A 224 11.99 -16.11 0.92
C ALA A 224 11.76 -16.13 -0.60
N THR A 225 11.23 -17.24 -1.14
CA THR A 225 10.82 -17.35 -2.55
C THR A 225 9.49 -16.67 -2.80
N TYR A 226 8.56 -16.77 -1.84
CA TYR A 226 7.20 -16.24 -1.94
C TYR A 226 7.16 -14.72 -1.90
N GLU A 227 8.01 -14.13 -1.06
CA GLU A 227 8.11 -12.68 -0.91
C GLU A 227 9.01 -12.05 -1.97
N ALA A 228 9.84 -12.86 -2.64
CA ALA A 228 10.67 -12.38 -3.72
C ALA A 228 9.84 -11.91 -4.92
N ALA A 229 10.21 -10.75 -5.45
CA ALA A 229 9.59 -10.18 -6.63
C ALA A 229 10.09 -10.82 -7.94
N GLU A 230 11.16 -11.63 -7.90
CA GLU A 230 11.79 -12.17 -9.10
C GLU A 230 11.11 -13.44 -9.64
N PRO A 231 10.50 -13.38 -10.84
CA PRO A 231 9.91 -14.57 -11.45
C PRO A 231 10.96 -15.64 -11.76
N GLY A 232 10.62 -16.91 -11.52
CA GLY A 232 11.47 -18.06 -11.87
C GLY A 232 12.71 -18.26 -10.98
N CYS A 233 12.91 -17.44 -9.95
CA CYS A 233 13.93 -17.66 -8.93
C CYS A 233 13.37 -18.49 -7.76
N ASN A 234 14.24 -19.27 -7.12
CA ASN A 234 13.92 -20.02 -5.89
C ASN A 234 14.99 -19.70 -4.85
N TYR A 235 14.58 -19.30 -3.66
CA TYR A 235 15.42 -18.92 -2.53
C TYR A 235 15.14 -19.74 -1.27
N ASP A 236 14.52 -20.92 -1.37
CA ASP A 236 14.04 -21.67 -0.19
C ASP A 236 15.16 -21.97 0.82
N TRP A 237 16.40 -22.15 0.36
CA TRP A 237 17.56 -22.38 1.24
C TRP A 237 18.33 -21.10 1.59
N ALA A 238 17.71 -19.93 1.47
CA ALA A 238 18.26 -18.64 1.87
C ALA A 238 18.13 -18.36 3.38
N GLY A 239 17.40 -19.19 4.11
CA GLY A 239 17.17 -19.04 5.55
C GLY A 239 18.45 -19.15 6.38
N PHE A 240 18.55 -18.32 7.42
CA PHE A 240 19.64 -18.33 8.39
C PHE A 240 19.14 -18.20 9.83
N VAL A 241 19.91 -18.77 10.77
CA VAL A 241 19.79 -18.57 12.21
C VAL A 241 21.17 -18.18 12.74
N ALA A 242 21.26 -17.07 13.46
CA ALA A 242 22.47 -16.59 14.13
C ALA A 242 22.24 -16.55 15.64
N GLU A 243 23.20 -17.05 16.41
CA GLU A 243 23.16 -17.02 17.88
C GLU A 243 24.28 -16.15 18.43
N ILE A 244 23.90 -15.09 19.14
CA ILE A 244 24.81 -14.07 19.63
C ILE A 244 24.91 -14.19 21.15
N SER A 245 26.12 -14.49 21.65
CA SER A 245 26.34 -14.53 23.11
C SER A 245 26.55 -13.11 23.67
N PRO A 246 26.02 -12.81 24.87
CA PRO A 246 26.34 -11.57 25.58
C PRO A 246 27.83 -11.43 25.91
N TRP A 247 28.53 -12.54 26.17
CA TRP A 247 29.95 -12.55 26.54
C TRP A 247 30.84 -11.93 25.45
N SER A 248 30.65 -12.34 24.19
CA SER A 248 31.42 -11.84 23.05
C SER A 248 31.34 -10.32 22.86
N LEU A 249 30.20 -9.72 23.20
CA LEU A 249 29.97 -8.28 23.11
C LEU A 249 30.57 -7.55 24.32
N ARG A 250 30.41 -8.12 25.52
CA ARG A 250 30.89 -7.55 26.79
C ARG A 250 32.40 -7.42 26.83
N TRP A 251 33.15 -8.45 26.45
CA TRP A 251 34.62 -8.43 26.48
C TRP A 251 35.18 -7.29 25.62
N ARG A 252 34.65 -7.12 24.40
CA ARG A 252 35.07 -6.03 23.50
C ARG A 252 34.62 -4.64 23.96
N ALA A 253 33.43 -4.55 24.56
CA ALA A 253 32.95 -3.29 25.15
C ALA A 253 33.77 -2.88 26.38
N ALA A 254 34.23 -3.84 27.19
CA ALA A 254 35.10 -3.59 28.34
C ALA A 254 36.46 -3.02 27.90
N LEU A 255 37.08 -3.58 26.85
CA LEU A 255 38.30 -3.04 26.24
C LEU A 255 38.12 -1.58 25.82
N ARG A 256 36.97 -1.24 25.22
CA ARG A 256 36.61 0.13 24.86
C ARG A 256 36.44 1.05 26.06
N SER A 257 35.74 0.59 27.09
CA SER A 257 35.57 1.37 28.32
C SER A 257 36.92 1.71 28.92
N ALA A 258 37.84 0.74 29.03
CA ALA A 258 39.17 0.95 29.60
C ALA A 258 39.96 2.05 28.87
N VAL A 259 40.00 2.02 27.53
CA VAL A 259 40.68 3.06 26.73
C VAL A 259 40.03 4.43 26.91
N HIS A 260 38.69 4.50 26.94
CA HIS A 260 37.98 5.76 27.11
C HIS A 260 38.12 6.32 28.53
N ASP A 261 38.09 5.45 29.53
CA ASP A 261 38.28 5.77 30.94
C ASP A 261 39.69 6.33 31.20
N VAL A 262 40.73 5.75 30.59
CA VAL A 262 42.10 6.31 30.63
C VAL A 262 42.12 7.71 30.00
N LYS A 263 41.54 7.88 28.80
CA LYS A 263 41.49 9.19 28.12
C LYS A 263 40.72 10.24 28.93
N ARG A 264 39.70 9.85 29.68
CA ARG A 264 38.93 10.75 30.56
C ARG A 264 39.70 11.09 31.83
N LEU A 265 40.35 10.12 32.46
CA LEU A 265 41.21 10.34 33.64
C LEU A 265 42.36 11.31 33.33
N VAL A 266 43.03 11.15 32.19
CA VAL A 266 44.08 12.09 31.71
C VAL A 266 43.53 13.51 31.52
N ARG A 267 42.23 13.68 31.30
CA ARG A 267 41.55 14.98 31.15
C ARG A 267 40.88 15.48 32.45
N GLY A 268 41.16 14.85 33.60
CA GLY A 268 40.55 15.19 34.89
C GLY A 268 39.05 14.91 34.97
N ARG A 269 38.51 14.00 34.14
CA ARG A 269 37.08 13.68 34.08
C ARG A 269 36.79 12.30 34.68
N PRO A 270 35.64 12.12 35.37
CA PRO A 270 35.24 10.83 35.93
C PRO A 270 35.02 9.74 34.87
N ARG A 271 35.18 8.48 35.26
CA ARG A 271 34.89 7.29 34.42
C ARG A 271 33.41 7.19 34.13
N VAL A 272 33.03 6.85 32.90
CA VAL A 272 31.62 6.68 32.53
C VAL A 272 31.45 5.45 31.65
N ARG A 273 30.51 4.61 32.04
CA ARG A 273 30.05 3.50 31.21
C ARG A 273 29.20 4.06 30.07
N ASP A 274 29.79 4.11 28.88
CA ASP A 274 29.10 4.55 27.69
C ASP A 274 28.29 3.42 27.03
N THR A 275 27.20 3.79 26.38
CA THR A 275 26.44 2.87 25.53
C THR A 275 27.32 2.42 24.37
N THR A 276 27.36 1.12 24.11
CA THR A 276 28.09 0.54 22.97
C THR A 276 27.12 -0.10 22.00
N THR A 277 27.11 0.37 20.75
CA THR A 277 26.25 -0.13 19.68
C THR A 277 27.05 -1.02 18.74
N TRP A 278 26.45 -2.14 18.36
CA TRP A 278 26.98 -3.08 17.38
C TRP A 278 25.99 -3.19 16.22
N HIS A 279 26.40 -2.76 15.04
CA HIS A 279 25.60 -2.88 13.82
C HIS A 279 25.77 -4.29 13.24
N ALA A 280 24.67 -4.93 12.86
CA ALA A 280 24.71 -6.25 12.27
C ALA A 280 24.71 -6.18 10.75
N ASP A 281 25.73 -6.76 10.14
CA ASP A 281 25.81 -6.97 8.70
C ASP A 281 25.83 -8.46 8.39
N ILE A 282 25.42 -8.85 7.20
CA ILE A 282 25.50 -10.21 6.69
C ILE A 282 26.49 -10.28 5.53
N VAL A 283 27.37 -11.27 5.58
CA VAL A 283 28.27 -11.63 4.48
C VAL A 283 27.70 -12.88 3.82
N ILE A 284 27.29 -12.74 2.56
CA ILE A 284 26.65 -13.81 1.79
C ILE A 284 27.61 -14.29 0.71
N TRP A 285 27.70 -15.60 0.58
CA TRP A 285 28.31 -16.27 -0.56
C TRP A 285 27.23 -17.12 -1.23
N SER A 286 26.76 -16.67 -2.40
CA SER A 286 25.76 -17.40 -3.19
C SER A 286 26.29 -17.68 -4.59
N ARG A 287 26.34 -18.96 -4.97
CA ARG A 287 26.79 -19.43 -6.31
C ARG A 287 28.08 -18.76 -6.83
N GLY A 288 29.09 -18.62 -5.97
CA GLY A 288 30.39 -18.02 -6.30
C GLY A 288 30.43 -16.48 -6.24
N ALA A 289 29.29 -15.82 -6.04
CA ALA A 289 29.22 -14.39 -5.79
C ALA A 289 29.31 -14.10 -4.28
N ARG A 290 30.11 -13.09 -3.90
CA ARG A 290 30.24 -12.62 -2.51
C ARG A 290 29.66 -11.22 -2.38
N ALA A 291 28.82 -11.03 -1.37
CA ALA A 291 28.21 -9.75 -1.04
C ALA A 291 28.28 -9.46 0.46
N THR A 292 28.11 -8.19 0.82
CA THR A 292 27.97 -7.77 2.22
C THR A 292 26.94 -6.66 2.28
N GLY A 293 25.99 -6.76 3.19
CA GLY A 293 24.93 -5.79 3.41
C GLY A 293 24.49 -5.80 4.88
N ALA A 294 23.71 -4.82 5.28
CA ALA A 294 23.15 -4.78 6.62
C ALA A 294 22.09 -5.87 6.80
N VAL A 295 21.98 -6.43 8.00
CA VAL A 295 20.81 -7.23 8.39
C VAL A 295 19.69 -6.23 8.65
N ARG A 296 18.63 -6.27 7.84
CA ARG A 296 17.51 -5.32 7.89
C ARG A 296 16.16 -6.01 7.75
N GLY A 297 15.10 -5.22 7.92
CA GLY A 297 13.73 -5.61 7.58
C GLY A 297 13.13 -6.56 8.61
N PRO A 298 12.73 -6.09 9.78
CA PRO A 298 11.90 -6.90 10.66
C PRO A 298 10.52 -7.13 10.03
N VAL A 299 10.02 -8.36 10.11
CA VAL A 299 8.59 -8.64 9.94
C VAL A 299 7.79 -7.83 10.97
N ILE A 300 6.61 -7.35 10.56
CA ILE A 300 5.72 -6.55 11.42
C ILE A 300 5.23 -7.36 12.64
N GLY A 301 5.20 -6.71 13.81
CA GLY A 301 4.79 -7.30 15.08
C GLY A 301 5.95 -7.44 16.07
N ARG A 302 5.94 -8.52 16.86
CA ARG A 302 6.92 -8.82 17.94
C ARG A 302 8.38 -8.64 17.52
N THR A 303 8.73 -8.98 16.27
CA THR A 303 10.10 -8.85 15.74
C THR A 303 10.58 -7.39 15.65
N GLU A 304 9.67 -6.41 15.54
CA GLU A 304 10.01 -4.98 15.64
C GLU A 304 10.29 -4.53 17.08
N ARG A 305 9.90 -5.34 18.06
CA ARG A 305 9.89 -5.04 19.50
C ARG A 305 10.68 -6.08 20.31
N PRO A 306 11.90 -6.45 19.89
CA PRO A 306 12.58 -7.57 20.51
C PRO A 306 12.95 -7.29 21.96
N ALA A 307 12.74 -8.26 22.84
CA ALA A 307 12.99 -8.13 24.27
C ALA A 307 14.47 -7.83 24.57
N GLY A 308 14.73 -7.05 25.62
CA GLY A 308 16.08 -6.84 26.15
C GLY A 308 16.44 -7.89 27.19
N LEU A 309 17.73 -8.22 27.34
CA LEU A 309 18.23 -9.04 28.44
C LEU A 309 19.02 -8.21 29.43
N ARG A 310 18.67 -8.29 30.72
CA ARG A 310 19.49 -7.74 31.80
C ARG A 310 20.65 -8.68 32.07
N VAL A 311 21.84 -8.33 31.57
CA VAL A 311 23.02 -9.23 31.63
C VAL A 311 23.71 -9.17 32.99
N ARG A 312 23.57 -8.04 33.70
CA ARG A 312 23.97 -7.84 35.11
C ARG A 312 23.25 -6.59 35.65
N PRO A 313 23.29 -6.30 36.96
CA PRO A 313 22.66 -5.09 37.49
C PRO A 313 23.09 -3.83 36.73
N ARG A 314 22.10 -3.02 36.30
CA ARG A 314 22.29 -1.77 35.55
C ARG A 314 23.01 -1.90 34.21
N LEU A 315 22.99 -3.08 33.58
CA LEU A 315 23.51 -3.28 32.23
C LEU A 315 22.59 -4.18 31.41
N TRP A 316 22.01 -3.59 30.38
CA TRP A 316 21.13 -4.25 29.44
C TRP A 316 21.84 -4.53 28.13
N MET A 317 21.49 -5.66 27.51
CA MET A 317 21.75 -5.96 26.11
C MET A 317 20.41 -5.91 25.38
N ARG A 318 20.25 -4.92 24.50
CA ARG A 318 18.99 -4.67 23.79
C ARG A 318 19.17 -4.81 22.28
N PRO A 319 18.55 -5.81 21.63
CA PRO A 319 18.34 -5.76 20.19
C PRO A 319 17.43 -4.56 19.84
N THR A 320 17.79 -3.80 18.82
CA THR A 320 16.99 -2.65 18.38
C THR A 320 17.10 -2.45 16.88
N TRP A 321 16.21 -1.62 16.35
CA TRP A 321 16.17 -1.24 14.94
C TRP A 321 16.57 0.22 14.77
N THR A 322 17.35 0.53 13.75
CA THR A 322 17.60 1.91 13.27
C THR A 322 16.37 2.43 12.50
N SER A 323 16.37 3.72 12.15
CA SER A 323 15.29 4.31 11.34
C SER A 323 15.18 3.70 9.95
N ASP A 324 16.30 3.26 9.36
CA ASP A 324 16.37 2.50 8.11
C ASP A 324 16.13 0.99 8.31
N ARG A 325 15.54 0.60 9.45
CA ARG A 325 15.21 -0.79 9.83
C ARG A 325 16.41 -1.74 9.81
N GLY A 326 17.61 -1.23 10.09
CA GLY A 326 18.82 -2.02 10.30
C GLY A 326 18.93 -2.57 11.72
N PHE A 327 19.34 -3.82 11.84
CA PHE A 327 19.47 -4.52 13.10
C PHE A 327 20.75 -4.07 13.83
N GLN A 328 20.61 -3.75 15.11
CA GLN A 328 21.74 -3.41 15.97
C GLN A 328 21.54 -3.99 17.37
N VAL A 329 22.63 -4.38 18.02
CA VAL A 329 22.64 -4.80 19.43
C VAL A 329 23.28 -3.70 20.26
N VAL A 330 22.56 -3.20 21.26
CA VAL A 330 22.97 -2.09 22.12
C VAL A 330 23.28 -2.62 23.51
N LEU A 331 24.53 -2.45 23.95
CA LEU A 331 24.89 -2.59 25.36
C LEU A 331 24.63 -1.26 26.05
N GLN A 332 23.56 -1.19 26.83
CA GLN A 332 23.04 0.02 27.44
C GLN A 332 23.22 -0.05 28.97
N PRO A 333 24.18 0.70 29.53
CA PRO A 333 24.28 0.87 30.97
C PRO A 333 23.17 1.81 31.48
N THR A 334 22.59 1.46 32.61
CA THR A 334 21.62 2.30 33.31
C THR A 334 22.37 3.31 34.16
N ARG A 335 22.26 4.59 33.79
CA ARG A 335 22.95 5.71 34.46
C ARG A 335 22.01 6.60 35.28
N ALA A 336 20.73 6.62 34.94
CA ALA A 336 19.69 7.30 35.67
C ALA A 336 18.39 6.50 35.52
N THR A 337 17.62 6.40 36.59
CA THR A 337 16.31 5.72 36.61
C THR A 337 15.23 6.68 37.10
N LEU A 338 14.03 6.56 36.57
CA LEU A 338 12.83 7.16 37.15
C LEU A 338 12.45 6.37 38.41
N THR A 339 12.08 7.06 39.48
CA THR A 339 11.64 6.43 40.74
C THR A 339 10.22 6.81 41.11
N ALA A 340 9.75 8.01 40.73
CA ALA A 340 8.37 8.41 40.92
C ALA A 340 7.92 9.46 39.91
N VAL A 341 6.62 9.48 39.65
CA VAL A 341 5.92 10.55 38.94
C VAL A 341 4.82 11.04 39.86
N ARG A 342 4.75 12.35 40.09
CA ARG A 342 3.66 12.98 40.85
C ARG A 342 3.03 14.07 40.00
N HIS A 343 1.73 14.27 40.15
CA HIS A 343 0.99 15.33 39.49
C HIS A 343 0.22 16.12 40.54
N THR A 344 0.47 17.44 40.59
CA THR A 344 -0.16 18.35 41.55
C THR A 344 -0.58 19.61 40.81
N GLY A 345 -1.88 19.84 40.66
CA GLY A 345 -2.41 21.04 40.01
C GLY A 345 -1.98 21.14 38.55
N ASP A 346 -1.10 22.10 38.25
CA ASP A 346 -0.57 22.36 36.90
C ASP A 346 0.88 21.88 36.71
N GLN A 347 1.41 21.08 37.64
CA GLN A 347 2.78 20.56 37.60
C GLN A 347 2.82 19.04 37.52
N VAL A 348 3.71 18.53 36.67
CA VAL A 348 4.17 17.14 36.69
C VAL A 348 5.58 17.11 37.24
N GLU A 349 5.76 16.45 38.38
CA GLU A 349 7.04 16.23 39.03
C GLU A 349 7.58 14.85 38.64
N LEU A 350 8.80 14.81 38.09
CA LEU A 350 9.53 13.58 37.81
C LEU A 350 10.69 13.44 38.79
N GLU A 351 10.63 12.44 39.64
CA GLU A 351 11.70 12.09 40.58
C GLU A 351 12.48 10.89 40.04
N GLY A 352 13.81 10.97 40.09
CA GLY A 352 14.66 9.85 39.71
C GLY A 352 15.95 9.76 40.50
N PHE A 353 16.72 8.72 40.20
CA PHE A 353 17.94 8.37 40.90
C PHE A 353 19.13 8.20 39.95
N LEU A 354 20.25 8.80 40.33
CA LEU A 354 21.56 8.69 39.69
C LEU A 354 22.49 7.89 40.61
N PRO A 355 22.75 6.60 40.31
CA PRO A 355 23.63 5.79 41.13
C PRO A 355 25.10 6.22 41.07
N GLY A 356 25.79 6.16 42.21
CA GLY A 356 27.22 6.42 42.31
C GLY A 356 27.55 7.83 42.81
N ALA A 357 27.89 8.75 41.89
CA ALA A 357 28.41 10.06 42.27
C ALA A 357 27.37 10.91 43.02
N LYS A 358 27.81 11.56 44.11
CA LYS A 358 27.06 12.56 44.87
C LYS A 358 27.22 13.92 44.20
N VAL A 359 26.19 14.38 43.50
CA VAL A 359 26.18 15.60 42.70
C VAL A 359 25.15 16.56 43.29
N ALA A 360 25.54 17.81 43.53
CA ALA A 360 24.65 18.84 44.08
C ALA A 360 24.15 19.86 43.04
N LYS A 361 24.63 19.80 41.80
CA LYS A 361 24.30 20.74 40.71
C LYS A 361 24.18 20.01 39.38
N GLY A 362 23.19 20.35 38.58
CA GLY A 362 23.01 19.79 37.23
C GLY A 362 21.86 20.49 36.50
N ARG A 363 21.47 19.92 35.35
CA ARG A 363 20.29 20.33 34.59
C ARG A 363 19.55 19.10 34.08
N ALA A 364 18.30 19.25 33.67
CA ALA A 364 17.61 18.26 32.85
C ALA A 364 17.51 18.74 31.41
N ARG A 365 17.31 17.80 30.49
CA ARG A 365 17.06 18.07 29.08
C ARG A 365 15.92 17.20 28.58
N LEU A 366 14.85 17.84 28.11
CA LEU A 366 13.71 17.20 27.49
C LEU A 366 13.82 17.38 25.97
N GLY A 367 14.18 16.31 25.26
CA GLY A 367 14.53 16.39 23.84
C GLY A 367 15.75 17.30 23.61
N GLY A 368 15.53 18.45 22.97
CA GLY A 368 16.55 19.48 22.74
C GLY A 368 16.59 20.59 23.79
N HIS A 369 15.57 20.69 24.65
CA HIS A 369 15.37 21.83 25.56
C HIS A 369 15.96 21.56 26.93
N ARG A 370 16.83 22.45 27.41
CA ARG A 370 17.45 22.38 28.74
C ARG A 370 16.60 23.11 29.78
N MET A 371 16.50 22.55 30.97
CA MET A 371 15.68 23.07 32.07
C MET A 371 16.36 22.87 33.42
N ALA A 372 15.87 23.59 34.43
CA ALA A 372 16.30 23.42 35.81
C ALA A 372 15.89 22.03 36.31
N ALA A 373 16.74 21.45 37.15
CA ALA A 373 16.47 20.21 37.86
C ALA A 373 17.26 20.26 39.17
N ASP A 374 16.64 19.81 40.25
CA ASP A 374 17.25 19.77 41.56
C ASP A 374 18.03 18.48 41.71
N PHE A 375 19.21 18.55 42.32
CA PHE A 375 20.08 17.40 42.56
C PHE A 375 20.45 17.36 44.04
N THR A 376 19.94 16.35 44.73
CA THR A 376 20.12 16.17 46.17
C THR A 376 20.97 14.91 46.40
N PRO A 377 22.20 15.04 46.93
CA PRO A 377 23.00 13.89 47.34
C PRO A 377 22.26 13.04 48.37
N VAL A 378 22.18 11.73 48.13
CA VAL A 378 21.56 10.75 49.04
C VAL A 378 22.47 9.55 49.22
N ASP A 379 22.07 8.57 50.03
CA ASP A 379 22.85 7.35 50.15
C ASP A 379 22.88 6.57 48.82
N GLY A 380 24.04 6.01 48.48
CA GLY A 380 24.28 5.28 47.23
C GLY A 380 24.26 6.10 45.92
N GLY A 381 24.00 7.42 45.94
CA GLY A 381 23.97 8.24 44.72
C GLY A 381 23.39 9.65 44.89
N THR A 382 22.64 10.10 43.89
CA THR A 382 21.99 11.42 43.85
C THR A 382 20.53 11.28 43.44
N ARG A 383 19.60 11.87 44.20
CA ARG A 383 18.22 12.04 43.79
C ARG A 383 18.11 13.27 42.90
N PHE A 384 17.37 13.18 41.81
CA PHE A 384 17.06 14.35 41.00
C PHE A 384 15.55 14.54 40.88
N THR A 385 15.13 15.80 40.81
CA THR A 385 13.73 16.17 40.62
C THR A 385 13.63 17.16 39.46
N VAL A 386 12.66 16.92 38.57
CA VAL A 386 12.35 17.80 37.43
C VAL A 386 10.89 18.21 37.53
N GLN A 387 10.65 19.53 37.62
CA GLN A 387 9.31 20.10 37.62
C GLN A 387 8.94 20.55 36.21
N LEU A 388 7.77 20.14 35.73
CA LEU A 388 7.28 20.45 34.40
C LEU A 388 5.88 21.05 34.47
N ALA A 389 5.74 22.29 33.98
CA ALA A 389 4.44 22.94 33.88
C ALA A 389 3.60 22.30 32.76
N VAL A 390 2.43 21.77 33.12
CA VAL A 390 1.43 21.18 32.21
C VAL A 390 1.11 22.11 31.03
N PRO A 391 0.84 23.43 31.21
CA PRO A 391 0.54 24.31 30.08
C PRO A 391 1.68 24.42 29.06
N ALA A 392 2.94 24.28 29.49
CA ALA A 392 4.09 24.28 28.60
C ALA A 392 4.15 22.96 27.80
N LEU A 393 3.92 21.83 28.47
CA LEU A 393 3.86 20.52 27.82
C LEU A 393 2.76 20.44 26.77
N LEU A 394 1.56 20.95 27.05
CA LEU A 394 0.43 20.94 26.11
C LEU A 394 0.67 21.80 24.86
N LYS A 395 1.56 22.80 24.92
CA LYS A 395 1.98 23.58 23.74
C LYS A 395 2.97 22.79 22.87
N GLU A 396 3.72 21.87 23.47
CA GLU A 396 4.65 21.00 22.77
C GLU A 396 3.92 19.78 22.19
N ARG A 397 3.83 19.69 20.86
CA ARG A 397 3.07 18.63 20.17
C ARG A 397 3.83 17.30 19.99
N ASP A 398 5.07 17.20 20.45
CA ASP A 398 5.95 16.07 20.16
C ASP A 398 6.31 15.28 21.42
N ALA A 399 6.42 13.96 21.28
CA ALA A 399 7.04 13.10 22.29
C ALA A 399 8.54 13.42 22.45
N ARG A 400 8.99 13.62 23.70
CA ARG A 400 10.36 13.99 24.04
C ARG A 400 10.97 13.02 25.05
N ARG A 401 12.26 12.74 24.90
CA ARG A 401 13.02 11.89 25.85
C ARG A 401 13.65 12.73 26.95
N LEU A 402 13.60 12.25 28.18
CA LEU A 402 14.26 12.90 29.31
C LEU A 402 15.72 12.45 29.46
N TRP A 403 16.58 13.44 29.65
CA TRP A 403 17.98 13.27 30.01
C TRP A 403 18.29 14.12 31.25
N VAL A 404 19.22 13.66 32.06
CA VAL A 404 19.81 14.45 33.15
C VAL A 404 21.27 14.74 32.85
N GLU A 405 21.71 15.97 33.11
CA GLU A 405 23.03 16.52 32.85
C GLU A 405 23.68 16.93 34.19
N PRO A 406 24.17 15.98 35.00
CA PRO A 406 24.88 16.29 36.24
C PRO A 406 26.17 17.08 35.96
N LYS A 407 26.51 18.06 36.80
CA LYS A 407 27.70 18.91 36.60
C LYS A 407 28.97 18.06 36.63
N GLY A 408 29.77 18.15 35.57
CA GLY A 408 31.03 17.39 35.43
C GLY A 408 30.87 16.02 34.75
N ASP A 409 29.63 15.59 34.51
CA ASP A 409 29.30 14.32 33.89
C ASP A 409 28.53 14.49 32.57
N PRO A 410 28.66 13.53 31.62
CA PRO A 410 27.91 13.57 30.37
C PRO A 410 26.43 13.28 30.63
N ALA A 411 25.56 13.84 29.80
CA ALA A 411 24.12 13.59 29.83
C ALA A 411 23.80 12.09 29.93
N ALA A 412 22.90 11.72 30.81
CA ALA A 412 22.41 10.36 31.02
C ALA A 412 20.93 10.29 30.62
N PRO A 413 20.51 9.32 29.79
CA PRO A 413 19.09 9.11 29.52
C PRO A 413 18.45 8.53 30.78
N VAL A 414 17.27 9.01 31.14
CA VAL A 414 16.50 8.47 32.25
C VAL A 414 15.78 7.21 31.77
N LEU A 415 16.04 6.07 32.42
CA LEU A 415 15.37 4.80 32.13
C LEU A 415 14.21 4.58 33.09
N MET A 416 13.21 3.80 32.69
CA MET A 416 12.09 3.49 33.59
C MET A 416 12.38 2.26 34.48
N GLU A 417 13.15 1.26 34.02
CA GLU A 417 13.56 0.08 34.83
C GLU A 417 12.47 -0.52 35.73
N GLY A 418 11.23 -0.63 35.24
CA GLY A 418 10.09 -1.16 36.00
C GLY A 418 9.30 -0.12 36.79
N ALA A 419 9.61 1.16 36.67
CA ALA A 419 8.70 2.24 37.06
C ALA A 419 7.41 2.15 36.24
N ALA A 420 6.27 2.35 36.90
CA ALA A 420 4.97 2.36 36.26
C ALA A 420 4.87 3.48 35.22
N GLU A 421 4.23 3.18 34.10
CA GLU A 421 3.80 4.19 33.15
C GLU A 421 2.64 4.99 33.73
N VAL A 422 2.59 6.28 33.42
CA VAL A 422 1.60 7.18 34.03
C VAL A 422 0.86 7.95 32.94
N HIS A 423 -0.46 7.92 33.04
CA HIS A 423 -1.38 8.73 32.26
C HIS A 423 -2.03 9.76 33.19
N VAL A 424 -1.78 11.04 32.93
CA VAL A 424 -2.35 12.16 33.68
C VAL A 424 -3.42 12.83 32.82
N PRO A 425 -4.71 12.57 33.04
CA PRO A 425 -5.78 13.21 32.27
C PRO A 425 -5.95 14.68 32.67
N ILE A 426 -6.07 15.56 31.67
CA ILE A 426 -6.14 17.02 31.82
C ILE A 426 -7.21 17.55 30.85
N GLY A 427 -8.47 17.55 31.29
CA GLY A 427 -9.62 17.96 30.49
C GLY A 427 -9.84 17.03 29.29
N ARG A 428 -9.56 17.50 28.07
CA ARG A 428 -9.62 16.70 26.82
C ARG A 428 -8.25 16.19 26.36
N SER A 429 -7.20 16.52 27.09
CA SER A 429 -5.82 16.13 26.83
C SER A 429 -5.31 15.23 27.94
N GLU A 430 -4.14 14.66 27.75
CA GLU A 430 -3.40 13.93 28.75
C GLU A 430 -1.90 14.23 28.63
N VAL A 431 -1.20 14.11 29.75
CA VAL A 431 0.26 14.00 29.79
C VAL A 431 0.61 12.54 30.08
N THR A 432 1.43 11.96 29.23
CA THR A 432 1.86 10.56 29.32
C THR A 432 3.35 10.48 29.62
N VAL A 433 3.71 9.63 30.58
CA VAL A 433 5.09 9.26 30.94
C VAL A 433 5.24 7.78 30.63
N LEU A 434 5.80 7.47 29.45
CA LEU A 434 5.89 6.13 28.89
C LEU A 434 7.34 5.72 28.63
N ARG A 435 7.61 4.43 28.45
CA ARG A 435 8.91 3.91 27.99
C ARG A 435 8.94 3.80 26.47
N ASP A 436 10.10 4.10 25.87
CA ASP A 436 10.37 3.67 24.50
C ASP A 436 10.95 2.25 24.42
N ARG A 437 11.19 1.76 23.19
CA ARG A 437 11.79 0.44 22.93
C ARG A 437 13.16 0.16 23.60
N ARG A 438 13.83 1.19 24.12
CA ARG A 438 15.09 1.10 24.86
C ARG A 438 14.91 1.35 26.36
N ASP A 439 13.66 1.30 26.82
CA ASP A 439 13.26 1.56 28.20
C ASP A 439 13.58 2.98 28.68
N ARG A 440 13.71 3.93 27.74
CA ARG A 440 13.94 5.34 28.07
C ARG A 440 12.62 6.03 28.29
N LEU A 441 12.58 6.90 29.29
CA LEU A 441 11.43 7.76 29.56
C LEU A 441 11.15 8.68 28.37
N VAL A 442 9.91 8.61 27.89
CA VAL A 442 9.28 9.47 26.90
C VAL A 442 8.12 10.19 27.56
N LEU A 443 8.17 11.51 27.51
CA LEU A 443 7.08 12.38 27.93
C LEU A 443 6.36 12.88 26.68
N SER A 444 5.04 12.84 26.67
CA SER A 444 4.23 13.48 25.65
C SER A 444 2.99 14.13 26.24
N ALA A 445 2.48 15.16 25.58
CA ALA A 445 1.20 15.75 25.88
C ALA A 445 0.36 15.77 24.60
N HIS A 446 -0.82 15.17 24.64
CA HIS A 446 -1.68 15.02 23.47
C HIS A 446 -3.15 14.97 23.88
N ARG A 447 -4.07 15.01 22.90
CA ARG A 447 -5.47 14.66 23.15
C ARG A 447 -5.54 13.23 23.69
N VAL A 448 -6.47 12.94 24.60
CA VAL A 448 -6.66 11.58 25.14
C VAL A 448 -6.80 10.56 24.00
N TRP A 449 -6.00 9.49 24.07
CA TRP A 449 -6.06 8.38 23.10
C TRP A 449 -6.77 7.15 23.72
N PRO A 450 -7.55 6.41 22.93
CA PRO A 450 -8.01 5.08 23.35
C PRO A 450 -6.82 4.10 23.39
N VAL A 451 -6.74 3.30 24.46
CA VAL A 451 -5.69 2.31 24.72
C VAL A 451 -6.32 0.93 24.93
N ILE A 452 -5.90 -0.06 24.15
CA ILE A 452 -6.30 -1.47 24.27
C ILE A 452 -5.54 -2.09 25.45
N THR A 453 -6.28 -2.60 26.43
CA THR A 453 -5.75 -3.33 27.58
C THR A 453 -6.05 -4.83 27.50
N SER A 454 -6.94 -5.25 26.59
CA SER A 454 -7.20 -6.65 26.27
C SER A 454 -7.57 -6.84 24.80
N ALA A 455 -7.06 -7.92 24.19
CA ALA A 455 -7.41 -8.36 22.86
C ALA A 455 -7.54 -9.89 22.85
N THR A 456 -8.73 -10.39 22.54
CA THR A 456 -9.04 -11.83 22.59
C THR A 456 -9.69 -12.30 21.29
N TRP A 457 -9.27 -13.46 20.83
CA TRP A 457 -9.89 -14.18 19.73
C TRP A 457 -10.87 -15.21 20.28
N ASP A 458 -12.09 -15.23 19.75
CA ASP A 458 -13.11 -16.24 20.04
C ASP A 458 -12.98 -17.42 19.06
N ASP A 459 -13.52 -18.59 19.42
CA ASP A 459 -13.48 -19.80 18.57
C ASP A 459 -14.16 -19.63 17.20
N ASP A 460 -15.10 -18.68 17.09
CA ASP A 460 -15.78 -18.32 15.84
C ASP A 460 -14.94 -17.40 14.92
N GLY A 461 -13.70 -17.08 15.33
CA GLY A 461 -12.79 -16.18 14.62
C GLY A 461 -13.09 -14.69 14.82
N SER A 462 -14.00 -14.33 15.73
CA SER A 462 -14.22 -12.94 16.13
C SER A 462 -13.09 -12.41 17.00
N LEU A 463 -12.77 -11.13 16.82
CA LEU A 463 -11.81 -10.39 17.62
C LEU A 463 -12.54 -9.40 18.51
N THR A 464 -12.33 -9.53 19.82
CA THR A 464 -12.81 -8.57 20.83
C THR A 464 -11.63 -7.74 21.34
N LEU A 465 -11.73 -6.41 21.21
CA LEU A 465 -10.79 -5.45 21.78
C LEU A 465 -11.49 -4.70 22.92
N ALA A 466 -10.86 -4.65 24.09
CA ALA A 466 -11.33 -3.89 25.23
C ALA A 466 -10.21 -2.99 25.78
N GLY A 467 -10.58 -1.89 26.43
CA GLY A 467 -9.59 -0.95 26.90
C GLY A 467 -10.15 0.30 27.56
N SER A 468 -9.27 1.28 27.75
CA SER A 468 -9.57 2.57 28.37
C SER A 468 -9.55 3.70 27.35
N TYR A 469 -10.53 4.59 27.44
CA TYR A 469 -10.64 5.83 26.68
C TYR A 469 -11.31 6.91 27.54
N PRO A 470 -10.56 7.56 28.45
CA PRO A 470 -11.09 8.54 29.42
C PRO A 470 -11.36 9.92 28.80
N ASP A 471 -11.71 10.00 27.50
CA ASP A 471 -12.15 11.27 26.87
C ASP A 471 -13.51 11.67 27.46
N THR A 472 -13.57 12.88 28.01
CA THR A 472 -14.77 13.48 28.62
C THR A 472 -15.95 13.59 27.65
N ASP A 473 -15.68 13.58 26.35
CA ASP A 473 -16.69 13.48 25.31
C ASP A 473 -17.17 12.03 25.15
N GLN A 474 -18.34 11.77 25.73
CA GLN A 474 -19.06 10.50 25.68
C GLN A 474 -19.88 10.30 24.39
N GLY A 475 -19.64 11.11 23.36
CA GLY A 475 -20.31 10.93 22.06
C GLY A 475 -20.02 9.54 21.46
N GLN A 476 -20.93 9.07 20.60
CA GLN A 476 -20.76 7.79 19.90
C GLN A 476 -19.41 7.75 19.15
N ARG A 477 -18.79 6.56 19.18
CA ARG A 477 -17.52 6.28 18.51
C ARG A 477 -17.65 5.02 17.66
N GLU A 478 -16.88 5.00 16.58
CA GLU A 478 -16.73 3.85 15.70
C GLU A 478 -15.26 3.49 15.59
N LEU A 479 -14.94 2.20 15.61
CA LEU A 479 -13.65 1.69 15.21
C LEU A 479 -13.62 1.72 13.68
N VAL A 480 -12.66 2.46 13.13
CA VAL A 480 -12.39 2.56 11.71
C VAL A 480 -11.21 1.66 11.37
N LEU A 481 -11.46 0.65 10.55
CA LEU A 481 -10.44 -0.17 9.93
C LEU A 481 -10.16 0.41 8.55
N ARG A 482 -8.91 0.76 8.25
CA ARG A 482 -8.54 1.34 6.96
C ARG A 482 -7.35 0.63 6.32
N GLN A 483 -7.53 0.19 5.09
CA GLN A 483 -6.48 -0.41 4.26
C GLN A 483 -5.74 0.68 3.46
N ARG A 484 -4.50 0.40 3.04
CA ARG A 484 -3.72 1.29 2.16
C ARG A 484 -4.39 1.59 0.81
N THR A 485 -5.20 0.66 0.31
CA THR A 485 -5.96 0.84 -0.94
C THR A 485 -7.04 1.91 -0.82
N GLY A 486 -7.45 2.24 0.41
CA GLY A 486 -8.53 3.16 0.74
C GLY A 486 -9.73 2.47 1.40
N GLN A 487 -9.89 1.15 1.20
CA GLN A 487 -11.04 0.41 1.72
C GLN A 487 -11.16 0.61 3.23
N THR A 488 -12.38 0.86 3.69
CA THR A 488 -12.66 1.23 5.07
C THR A 488 -13.87 0.47 5.60
N TYR A 489 -13.80 -0.01 6.84
CA TYR A 489 -14.93 -0.55 7.60
C TYR A 489 -15.12 0.22 8.89
N ARG A 490 -16.37 0.31 9.34
CA ARG A 490 -16.74 0.98 10.59
C ARG A 490 -17.49 0.00 11.48
N VAL A 491 -17.00 -0.17 12.71
CA VAL A 491 -17.58 -1.08 13.70
C VAL A 491 -18.00 -0.25 14.92
N PRO A 492 -19.25 -0.38 15.42
CA PRO A 492 -19.70 0.35 16.59
C PRO A 492 -18.84 0.05 17.83
N VAL A 493 -18.48 1.08 18.60
CA VAL A 493 -17.78 0.92 19.88
C VAL A 493 -18.77 1.06 21.02
N ARG A 494 -18.81 0.08 21.93
CA ARG A 494 -19.54 0.18 23.20
C ARG A 494 -18.65 0.90 24.20
N ARG A 495 -19.18 1.90 24.91
CA ARG A 495 -18.46 2.66 25.94
C ARG A 495 -19.29 2.75 27.22
N SER A 496 -18.61 2.64 28.35
CA SER A 496 -19.17 2.85 29.70
C SER A 496 -18.16 3.65 30.51
N GLY A 497 -18.42 4.95 30.71
CA GLY A 497 -17.46 5.85 31.37
C GLY A 497 -16.13 5.92 30.63
N ALA A 498 -15.05 5.47 31.28
CA ALA A 498 -13.72 5.41 30.67
C ALA A 498 -13.48 4.11 29.90
N GLU A 499 -14.31 3.08 30.02
CA GLU A 499 -14.07 1.79 29.39
C GLU A 499 -14.69 1.73 27.98
N PHE A 500 -14.04 0.98 27.09
CA PHE A 500 -14.58 0.65 25.78
C PHE A 500 -14.46 -0.85 25.48
N SER A 501 -15.35 -1.34 24.62
CA SER A 501 -15.27 -2.65 24.00
C SER A 501 -15.76 -2.58 22.55
N VAL A 502 -15.09 -3.32 21.67
CA VAL A 502 -15.47 -3.50 20.27
C VAL A 502 -15.25 -4.95 19.87
N ARG A 503 -16.25 -5.57 19.25
CA ARG A 503 -16.19 -6.93 18.69
C ARG A 503 -16.39 -6.84 17.18
N LEU A 504 -15.53 -7.52 16.43
CA LEU A 504 -15.61 -7.62 14.97
C LEU A 504 -15.29 -9.04 14.49
N SER A 505 -15.79 -9.41 13.32
CA SER A 505 -15.49 -10.71 12.69
C SER A 505 -14.75 -10.47 11.37
N PRO A 506 -13.40 -10.53 11.36
CA PRO A 506 -12.58 -10.21 10.18
C PRO A 506 -12.90 -11.00 8.91
N ALA A 507 -13.47 -12.20 9.06
CA ALA A 507 -13.92 -13.04 7.95
C ALA A 507 -15.34 -12.71 7.43
N ALA A 508 -16.10 -11.86 8.12
CA ALA A 508 -17.49 -11.55 7.81
C ALA A 508 -17.81 -10.07 8.09
N MET A 509 -17.05 -9.16 7.48
CA MET A 509 -17.27 -7.72 7.64
C MET A 509 -18.50 -7.27 6.87
N HIS A 510 -19.42 -6.58 7.54
CA HIS A 510 -20.63 -6.06 6.91
C HIS A 510 -20.33 -5.10 5.75
N ARG A 511 -21.03 -5.30 4.63
CA ARG A 511 -20.96 -4.47 3.44
C ARG A 511 -22.29 -4.55 2.68
N PHE A 512 -23.05 -3.44 2.66
CA PHE A 512 -24.32 -3.27 1.94
C PHE A 512 -25.34 -4.43 2.13
N GLY A 513 -25.60 -4.83 3.38
CA GLY A 513 -26.57 -5.90 3.69
C GLY A 513 -26.00 -7.32 3.64
N GLY A 514 -24.81 -7.52 3.05
CA GLY A 514 -24.06 -8.78 3.11
C GLY A 514 -22.84 -8.71 4.02
N THR A 515 -22.02 -9.76 3.98
CA THR A 515 -20.70 -9.77 4.62
C THR A 515 -19.63 -10.20 3.61
N VAL A 516 -18.41 -9.67 3.79
CA VAL A 516 -17.22 -10.09 3.04
C VAL A 516 -16.02 -10.15 3.98
N PRO A 517 -15.07 -11.05 3.76
CA PRO A 517 -13.86 -11.09 4.58
C PRO A 517 -12.93 -9.90 4.26
N LEU A 518 -12.16 -9.43 5.25
CA LEU A 518 -11.16 -8.36 5.05
C LEU A 518 -10.14 -8.74 3.98
N ALA A 519 -10.01 -7.91 2.94
CA ALA A 519 -9.00 -8.08 1.88
C ALA A 519 -7.57 -8.19 2.45
N SER A 520 -6.70 -8.93 1.74
CA SER A 520 -5.32 -9.16 2.13
C SER A 520 -4.55 -7.84 2.28
N GLY A 521 -3.84 -7.66 3.39
CA GLY A 521 -3.02 -6.50 3.69
C GLY A 521 -3.09 -6.05 5.14
N ALA A 522 -2.43 -4.94 5.42
CA ALA A 522 -2.44 -4.31 6.75
C ALA A 522 -3.59 -3.29 6.86
N TRP A 523 -4.39 -3.44 7.92
CA TRP A 523 -5.50 -2.60 8.28
C TRP A 523 -5.15 -1.76 9.51
N SER A 524 -5.03 -0.44 9.33
CA SER A 524 -4.83 0.48 10.45
C SER A 524 -6.12 0.67 11.23
N LEU A 525 -6.02 0.68 12.55
CA LEU A 525 -7.14 0.84 13.47
C LEU A 525 -7.12 2.24 14.10
N ALA A 526 -8.26 2.94 14.11
CA ALA A 526 -8.43 4.23 14.77
C ALA A 526 -9.88 4.41 15.21
N PHE A 527 -10.13 5.27 16.20
CA PHE A 527 -11.50 5.66 16.55
C PHE A 527 -11.90 6.90 15.77
N ALA A 528 -13.14 6.95 15.28
CA ALA A 528 -13.74 8.14 14.70
C ALA A 528 -14.96 8.59 15.52
N GLY A 529 -15.14 9.91 15.62
CA GLY A 529 -16.33 10.55 16.20
C GLY A 529 -17.16 11.30 15.16
N GLY A 530 -18.38 11.71 15.53
CA GLY A 530 -19.38 12.29 14.61
C GLY A 530 -19.01 13.59 13.88
N LYS A 531 -17.93 14.28 14.26
CA LYS A 531 -17.42 15.49 13.58
C LYS A 531 -16.20 15.21 12.68
N GLY A 532 -15.92 13.94 12.33
CA GLY A 532 -14.78 13.58 11.49
C GLY A 532 -13.43 13.60 12.20
N THR A 533 -13.39 13.88 13.50
CA THR A 533 -12.15 13.78 14.30
C THR A 533 -11.79 12.31 14.52
N THR A 534 -10.54 11.96 14.24
CA THR A 534 -10.00 10.62 14.51
C THR A 534 -9.06 10.65 15.73
N ALA A 535 -9.13 9.60 16.54
CA ALA A 535 -8.23 9.36 17.67
C ALA A 535 -7.38 8.12 17.36
N PRO A 536 -6.03 8.21 17.42
CA PRO A 536 -5.15 7.06 17.29
C PRO A 536 -5.44 6.02 18.37
N LEU A 537 -5.57 4.75 17.99
CA LEU A 537 -5.68 3.64 18.93
C LEU A 537 -4.28 3.13 19.27
N ARG A 538 -4.03 2.81 20.55
CA ARG A 538 -2.75 2.24 21.05
C ARG A 538 -2.97 0.92 21.77
N VAL A 539 -1.92 0.12 21.90
CA VAL A 539 -1.87 -1.06 22.77
C VAL A 539 -1.12 -0.69 24.04
N GLU A 540 -1.67 -1.04 25.20
CA GLU A 540 -0.98 -0.86 26.48
C GLU A 540 0.36 -1.60 26.50
N HIS A 541 1.42 -0.96 27.00
CA HIS A 541 2.76 -1.53 26.91
C HIS A 541 2.97 -2.81 27.73
N ASP A 542 2.13 -3.06 28.75
CA ASP A 542 2.18 -4.28 29.55
C ASP A 542 1.47 -5.45 28.85
N LEU A 543 0.45 -5.18 28.03
CA LEU A 543 -0.18 -6.18 27.17
C LEU A 543 0.76 -6.62 26.03
N LEU A 544 1.69 -5.76 25.60
CA LEU A 544 2.53 -6.02 24.44
C LEU A 544 3.32 -7.35 24.52
N ASP A 545 3.78 -7.79 25.69
CA ASP A 545 4.57 -9.02 25.80
C ASP A 545 3.71 -10.29 25.75
N THR A 546 2.43 -10.18 26.12
CA THR A 546 1.44 -11.28 26.15
C THR A 546 0.42 -11.22 25.03
N LEU A 547 0.44 -10.16 24.21
CA LEU A 547 -0.44 -10.00 23.05
C LEU A 547 -0.32 -11.22 22.13
N ASP A 548 -1.46 -11.84 21.85
CA ASP A 548 -1.58 -12.90 20.87
C ASP A 548 -1.44 -12.31 19.45
N GLU A 549 -0.22 -12.43 18.90
CA GLU A 549 0.13 -12.03 17.54
C GLU A 549 0.19 -13.23 16.57
N GLU A 550 -0.25 -14.42 17.01
CA GLU A 550 -0.24 -15.64 16.20
C GLU A 550 -1.29 -15.57 15.06
N PRO A 551 -1.06 -16.30 13.95
CA PRO A 551 -2.02 -16.37 12.85
C PRO A 551 -3.26 -17.19 13.23
N HIS A 552 -4.42 -16.53 13.18
CA HIS A 552 -5.74 -17.15 13.29
C HIS A 552 -6.28 -17.46 11.90
N VAL A 553 -6.42 -18.74 11.57
CA VAL A 553 -6.86 -19.18 10.24
C VAL A 553 -8.36 -19.48 10.24
N LEU A 554 -9.10 -18.76 9.40
CA LEU A 554 -10.54 -18.95 9.21
C LEU A 554 -10.87 -18.90 7.71
N SER A 555 -11.57 -19.92 7.22
CA SER A 555 -12.06 -20.01 5.83
C SER A 555 -10.97 -19.75 4.77
N GLY A 556 -9.78 -20.34 4.95
CA GLY A 556 -8.65 -20.21 4.02
C GLY A 556 -7.94 -18.85 4.06
N ARG A 557 -8.10 -18.09 5.15
CA ARG A 557 -7.41 -16.81 5.36
C ARG A 557 -6.83 -16.74 6.76
N SER A 558 -5.70 -16.06 6.88
CA SER A 558 -5.00 -15.82 8.13
C SER A 558 -5.20 -14.38 8.60
N TYR A 559 -5.53 -14.21 9.87
CA TYR A 559 -5.70 -12.94 10.55
C TYR A 559 -4.74 -12.82 11.73
N ARG A 560 -4.07 -11.67 11.86
CA ARG A 560 -3.14 -11.38 12.96
C ARG A 560 -3.35 -9.98 13.47
N LEU A 561 -3.64 -9.82 14.76
CA LEU A 561 -3.54 -8.53 15.42
C LEU A 561 -2.10 -8.34 15.89
N VAL A 562 -1.40 -7.33 15.37
CA VAL A 562 0.00 -7.06 15.71
C VAL A 562 0.21 -5.63 16.16
N ALA A 563 1.22 -5.41 17.00
CA ALA A 563 1.67 -4.07 17.36
C ALA A 563 2.90 -3.67 16.54
N THR A 564 2.77 -2.63 15.71
CA THR A 564 3.87 -2.02 14.95
C THR A 564 4.31 -0.70 15.57
N ARG A 565 5.51 -0.21 15.19
CA ARG A 565 6.06 1.06 15.69
C ARG A 565 6.05 1.17 17.23
N PHE A 566 6.19 0.03 17.90
CA PHE A 566 6.09 -0.21 19.34
C PHE A 566 4.67 -0.57 19.83
N ASP A 567 3.69 0.32 19.68
CA ASP A 567 2.38 0.20 20.34
C ASP A 567 1.18 0.48 19.41
N VAL A 568 1.39 0.58 18.09
CA VAL A 568 0.33 0.87 17.13
C VAL A 568 -0.32 -0.45 16.69
N PRO A 569 -1.60 -0.70 16.99
CA PRO A 569 -2.28 -1.92 16.58
C PRO A 569 -2.59 -1.90 15.07
N VAL A 570 -2.32 -3.02 14.42
CA VAL A 570 -2.61 -3.28 13.01
C VAL A 570 -3.21 -4.67 12.90
N LEU A 571 -4.33 -4.79 12.21
CA LEU A 571 -4.89 -6.09 11.83
C LEU A 571 -4.34 -6.48 10.45
N VAL A 572 -3.60 -7.57 10.37
CA VAL A 572 -3.05 -8.10 9.12
C VAL A 572 -3.94 -9.25 8.66
N ALA A 573 -4.48 -9.14 7.45
CA ALA A 573 -5.20 -10.23 6.79
C ALA A 573 -4.38 -10.74 5.61
N ALA A 574 -4.40 -12.04 5.35
CA ALA A 574 -3.79 -12.64 4.16
C ALA A 574 -4.57 -13.89 3.73
N GLU A 575 -4.69 -14.13 2.43
CA GLU A 575 -5.12 -15.44 1.95
C GLU A 575 -4.09 -16.52 2.29
N GLU A 576 -4.57 -17.65 2.78
CA GLU A 576 -3.75 -18.84 2.89
C GLU A 576 -3.62 -19.46 1.50
N ARG A 577 -2.37 -19.69 1.08
CA ARG A 577 -2.06 -20.25 -0.22
C ARG A 577 -1.12 -21.44 -0.06
N PRO A 578 -1.24 -22.46 -0.93
CA PRO A 578 -0.16 -23.41 -1.14
C PRO A 578 1.12 -22.67 -1.55
N ASP A 579 2.23 -23.25 -1.14
CA ASP A 579 3.56 -22.72 -1.30
C ASP A 579 3.95 -22.45 -2.77
N ASP A 580 3.53 -23.31 -3.68
CA ASP A 580 3.74 -23.18 -5.12
C ASP A 580 2.78 -22.22 -5.83
N GLU A 581 1.82 -21.63 -5.13
CA GLU A 581 0.93 -20.57 -5.62
C GLU A 581 1.32 -19.17 -5.13
N LYS A 582 2.28 -19.07 -4.21
CA LYS A 582 2.70 -17.80 -3.62
C LYS A 582 3.74 -17.09 -4.46
N GLY A 583 3.65 -15.75 -4.44
CA GLY A 583 4.70 -14.88 -4.97
C GLY A 583 4.90 -14.93 -6.48
N ALA A 584 5.92 -14.22 -6.94
CA ALA A 584 6.27 -14.20 -8.37
C ALA A 584 6.78 -15.57 -8.85
N GLY A 585 7.48 -16.33 -8.00
CA GLY A 585 8.01 -17.65 -8.31
C GLY A 585 6.92 -18.69 -8.56
N GLY A 586 5.94 -18.81 -7.63
CA GLY A 586 4.82 -19.75 -7.75
C GLY A 586 3.95 -19.44 -8.96
N LEU A 587 3.53 -18.18 -9.11
CA LEU A 587 2.75 -17.73 -10.27
C LEU A 587 3.48 -17.95 -11.60
N TRP A 588 4.80 -17.82 -11.63
CA TRP A 588 5.60 -18.14 -12.82
C TRP A 588 5.52 -19.63 -13.18
N SER A 589 5.62 -20.51 -12.17
CA SER A 589 5.47 -21.97 -12.35
C SER A 589 4.07 -22.32 -12.86
N MET A 590 3.04 -21.73 -12.26
CA MET A 590 1.66 -21.93 -12.69
C MET A 590 1.45 -21.57 -14.16
N ARG A 591 1.97 -20.42 -14.60
CA ARG A 591 1.82 -19.92 -15.99
C ARG A 591 2.60 -20.73 -17.01
N ARG A 592 3.80 -21.21 -16.66
CA ARG A 592 4.73 -21.85 -17.62
C ARG A 592 4.71 -23.37 -17.59
N VAL A 593 4.20 -23.98 -16.53
CA VAL A 593 4.21 -25.43 -16.34
C VAL A 593 2.80 -25.96 -16.16
N HIS A 594 2.08 -25.50 -15.12
CA HIS A 594 0.76 -26.05 -14.79
C HIS A 594 -0.28 -25.76 -15.87
N TYR A 595 -0.47 -24.48 -16.24
CA TYR A 595 -1.48 -24.09 -17.24
C TYR A 595 -1.27 -24.75 -18.62
N PRO A 596 -0.06 -24.76 -19.22
CA PRO A 596 0.16 -25.48 -20.48
C PRO A 596 -0.09 -26.98 -20.39
N ALA A 597 0.16 -27.61 -19.23
CA ALA A 597 -0.13 -29.03 -19.03
C ALA A 597 -1.64 -29.28 -18.96
N GLN A 598 -2.40 -28.44 -18.23
CA GLN A 598 -3.86 -28.55 -18.14
C GLN A 598 -4.55 -28.28 -19.49
N ARG A 599 -3.98 -27.42 -20.36
CA ARG A 599 -4.53 -27.23 -21.72
C ARG A 599 -4.55 -28.50 -22.58
N ARG A 600 -3.83 -29.56 -22.18
CA ARG A 600 -3.78 -30.84 -22.90
C ARG A 600 -4.80 -31.86 -22.40
N THR A 601 -5.55 -31.55 -21.34
CA THR A 601 -6.62 -32.43 -20.84
C THR A 601 -7.93 -32.15 -21.57
N PRO A 602 -8.91 -33.10 -21.56
CA PRO A 602 -10.23 -32.85 -22.12
C PRO A 602 -10.91 -31.62 -21.51
N LEU A 603 -11.75 -30.95 -22.31
CA LEU A 603 -12.59 -29.87 -21.81
C LEU A 603 -13.73 -30.43 -20.96
N ARG A 604 -14.17 -29.62 -20.00
CA ARG A 604 -15.33 -29.82 -19.15
C ARG A 604 -16.46 -28.95 -19.67
N GLU A 605 -17.69 -29.46 -19.59
CA GLU A 605 -18.92 -28.69 -19.80
C GLU A 605 -19.13 -27.72 -18.63
N ALA A 606 -18.31 -26.68 -18.61
CA ALA A 606 -18.21 -25.70 -17.55
C ALA A 606 -18.10 -24.29 -18.14
N THR A 607 -18.62 -23.31 -17.40
CA THR A 607 -18.58 -21.90 -17.77
C THR A 607 -17.87 -21.11 -16.68
N VAL A 608 -16.79 -20.43 -17.06
CA VAL A 608 -16.05 -19.53 -16.16
C VAL A 608 -16.57 -18.12 -16.32
N TYR A 609 -16.88 -17.48 -15.20
CA TYR A 609 -17.30 -16.07 -15.11
C TYR A 609 -16.19 -15.25 -14.46
N VAL A 610 -15.73 -14.21 -15.18
CA VAL A 610 -14.73 -13.26 -14.71
C VAL A 610 -15.25 -11.83 -14.89
N SER A 611 -15.71 -11.23 -13.79
CA SER A 611 -16.18 -9.83 -13.77
C SER A 611 -15.15 -8.92 -13.10
N PHE A 612 -14.68 -7.90 -13.83
CA PHE A 612 -13.67 -6.92 -13.39
C PHE A 612 -12.44 -7.55 -12.71
N ASP A 613 -11.82 -8.52 -13.36
CA ASP A 613 -10.69 -9.33 -12.85
C ASP A 613 -11.00 -10.08 -11.54
N GLY A 614 -12.26 -10.50 -11.36
CA GLY A 614 -12.73 -11.25 -10.19
C GLY A 614 -13.00 -10.38 -8.96
N ARG A 615 -13.26 -9.07 -9.13
CA ARG A 615 -13.44 -8.13 -7.99
C ARG A 615 -14.88 -7.95 -7.54
N SER A 616 -15.85 -8.40 -8.31
CA SER A 616 -17.27 -8.26 -7.96
C SER A 616 -18.14 -9.33 -8.63
N TYR A 617 -19.22 -9.69 -7.94
CA TYR A 617 -20.37 -10.34 -8.54
C TYR A 617 -21.27 -9.23 -9.10
N SER A 618 -21.10 -8.90 -10.38
CA SER A 618 -21.75 -7.76 -11.00
C SER A 618 -21.71 -7.84 -12.52
N ASP A 619 -22.37 -6.88 -13.17
CA ASP A 619 -22.25 -6.58 -14.60
C ASP A 619 -22.81 -7.71 -15.49
N SER A 620 -22.48 -7.73 -16.78
CA SER A 620 -23.14 -8.61 -17.74
C SER A 620 -22.87 -10.10 -17.45
N ALA A 621 -21.72 -10.42 -16.84
CA ALA A 621 -21.40 -11.78 -16.39
C ALA A 621 -22.38 -12.29 -15.31
N ARG A 622 -22.80 -11.42 -14.38
CA ARG A 622 -23.83 -11.74 -13.39
C ARG A 622 -25.15 -12.07 -14.07
N ALA A 623 -25.60 -11.22 -14.99
CA ALA A 623 -26.87 -11.42 -15.69
C ALA A 623 -26.90 -12.74 -16.46
N VAL A 624 -25.83 -13.08 -17.18
CA VAL A 624 -25.70 -14.37 -17.90
C VAL A 624 -25.73 -15.56 -16.94
N TYR A 625 -25.04 -15.48 -15.81
CA TYR A 625 -25.09 -16.52 -14.78
C TYR A 625 -26.50 -16.73 -14.24
N GLU A 626 -27.19 -15.66 -13.84
CA GLU A 626 -28.54 -15.72 -13.28
C GLU A 626 -29.57 -16.22 -14.30
N GLU A 627 -29.47 -15.83 -15.58
CA GLU A 627 -30.36 -16.32 -16.64
C GLU A 627 -30.16 -17.81 -16.92
N ARG A 628 -28.92 -18.30 -16.94
CA ARG A 628 -28.67 -19.73 -17.12
C ARG A 628 -29.24 -20.56 -15.96
N LEU A 629 -29.08 -20.10 -14.72
CA LEU A 629 -29.71 -20.74 -13.56
C LEU A 629 -31.25 -20.72 -13.65
N ARG A 630 -31.83 -19.61 -14.10
CA ARG A 630 -33.28 -19.47 -14.30
C ARG A 630 -33.83 -20.46 -15.33
N ARG A 631 -33.04 -20.80 -16.35
CA ARG A 631 -33.36 -21.81 -17.38
C ARG A 631 -33.08 -23.25 -16.94
N GLY A 632 -32.57 -23.46 -15.72
CA GLY A 632 -32.29 -24.79 -15.18
C GLY A 632 -31.02 -25.44 -15.74
N ASP A 633 -30.06 -24.64 -16.23
CA ASP A 633 -28.78 -25.16 -16.70
C ASP A 633 -27.96 -25.73 -15.53
N ASP A 634 -27.83 -27.05 -15.46
CA ASP A 634 -27.19 -27.80 -14.38
C ASP A 634 -25.68 -28.04 -14.60
N ARG A 635 -25.12 -27.51 -15.69
CA ARG A 635 -23.68 -27.55 -15.99
C ARG A 635 -22.87 -26.78 -14.93
N GLU A 636 -21.56 -27.00 -14.92
CA GLU A 636 -20.70 -26.41 -13.90
C GLU A 636 -20.51 -24.89 -14.11
N HIS A 637 -20.94 -24.09 -13.13
CA HIS A 637 -20.72 -22.64 -13.10
C HIS A 637 -19.54 -22.30 -12.20
N ILE A 638 -18.52 -21.63 -12.74
CA ILE A 638 -17.28 -21.32 -12.02
C ILE A 638 -17.08 -19.81 -11.96
N TRP A 639 -17.00 -19.25 -10.76
CA TRP A 639 -16.68 -17.83 -10.56
C TRP A 639 -15.22 -17.65 -10.13
N VAL A 640 -14.48 -16.81 -10.86
CA VAL A 640 -13.14 -16.39 -10.44
C VAL A 640 -13.27 -15.23 -9.45
N VAL A 641 -12.79 -15.43 -8.23
CA VAL A 641 -12.87 -14.46 -7.13
C VAL A 641 -11.48 -14.04 -6.70
N ARG A 642 -11.24 -12.74 -6.71
CA ARG A 642 -10.00 -12.13 -6.27
C ARG A 642 -10.09 -11.77 -4.80
N ASP A 643 -9.22 -12.34 -3.98
CA ASP A 643 -8.99 -11.91 -2.60
C ASP A 643 -10.25 -11.88 -1.72
N GLY A 644 -11.15 -12.85 -1.93
CA GLY A 644 -12.44 -12.94 -1.22
C GLY A 644 -13.37 -11.74 -1.43
N ALA A 645 -13.26 -11.03 -2.56
CA ALA A 645 -13.97 -9.78 -2.80
C ALA A 645 -15.51 -9.91 -2.76
N PHE A 646 -16.03 -11.11 -3.04
CA PHE A 646 -17.46 -11.44 -2.96
C PHE A 646 -17.65 -12.94 -2.78
N VAL A 647 -18.88 -13.34 -2.41
CA VAL A 647 -19.36 -14.73 -2.45
C VAL A 647 -20.48 -14.77 -3.48
N PRO A 648 -20.35 -15.52 -4.61
CA PRO A 648 -21.43 -15.63 -5.57
C PRO A 648 -22.61 -16.38 -4.94
N PRO A 649 -23.84 -15.88 -5.07
CA PRO A 649 -25.01 -16.56 -4.53
C PRO A 649 -25.31 -17.84 -5.32
N ASP A 650 -25.79 -18.86 -4.61
CA ASP A 650 -26.35 -20.06 -5.23
C ASP A 650 -27.78 -19.79 -5.74
N ALA A 651 -28.31 -20.74 -6.50
CA ALA A 651 -29.62 -20.61 -7.12
C ALA A 651 -30.73 -20.37 -6.07
N ALA A 652 -30.67 -21.07 -4.93
CA ALA A 652 -31.62 -20.89 -3.84
C ALA A 652 -31.57 -19.48 -3.22
N ALA A 653 -30.37 -18.94 -2.98
CA ALA A 653 -30.19 -17.58 -2.47
C ALA A 653 -30.70 -16.50 -3.43
N LEU A 654 -30.73 -16.79 -4.74
CA LEU A 654 -31.31 -15.93 -5.76
C LEU A 654 -32.83 -16.14 -5.95
N GLY A 655 -33.42 -17.15 -5.31
CA GLY A 655 -34.82 -17.55 -5.57
C GLY A 655 -35.01 -18.18 -6.96
N LEU A 656 -33.97 -18.81 -7.51
CA LEU A 656 -33.95 -19.42 -8.84
C LEU A 656 -33.73 -20.93 -8.71
N GLY A 657 -34.66 -21.77 -9.18
CA GLY A 657 -34.43 -23.19 -9.54
C GLY A 657 -33.65 -24.10 -8.56
N ASN A 658 -33.00 -25.13 -9.13
CA ASN A 658 -32.61 -26.43 -8.56
C ASN A 658 -31.48 -26.42 -7.49
N GLY A 659 -31.29 -25.36 -6.71
CA GLY A 659 -30.27 -25.31 -5.65
C GLY A 659 -28.82 -25.43 -6.15
N ILE A 660 -28.57 -25.12 -7.43
CA ILE A 660 -27.25 -25.18 -8.06
C ILE A 660 -26.29 -24.23 -7.34
N ARG A 661 -25.18 -24.77 -6.87
CA ARG A 661 -24.11 -24.02 -6.18
C ARG A 661 -22.96 -23.76 -7.14
N PRO A 662 -22.55 -22.50 -7.36
CA PRO A 662 -21.39 -22.20 -8.20
C PRO A 662 -20.09 -22.63 -7.52
N THR A 663 -19.14 -23.12 -8.31
CA THR A 663 -17.76 -23.36 -7.87
C THR A 663 -17.04 -22.03 -7.74
N VAL A 664 -16.52 -21.72 -6.55
CA VAL A 664 -15.71 -20.52 -6.31
C VAL A 664 -14.24 -20.85 -6.50
N VAL A 665 -13.58 -20.15 -7.41
CA VAL A 665 -12.17 -20.35 -7.73
C VAL A 665 -11.38 -19.08 -7.43
N ARG A 666 -10.32 -19.20 -6.63
CA ARG A 666 -9.50 -18.07 -6.21
C ARG A 666 -8.57 -17.60 -7.33
N GLU A 667 -8.52 -16.30 -7.58
CA GLU A 667 -7.61 -15.73 -8.58
C GLU A 667 -6.13 -16.10 -8.30
N GLY A 668 -5.51 -16.61 -9.36
CA GLY A 668 -4.12 -17.03 -9.37
C GLY A 668 -3.84 -18.37 -8.67
N SER A 669 -4.87 -19.09 -8.20
CA SER A 669 -4.70 -20.44 -7.65
C SER A 669 -4.54 -21.50 -8.75
N ARG A 670 -4.11 -22.69 -8.37
CA ARG A 670 -4.02 -23.85 -9.27
C ARG A 670 -5.37 -24.15 -9.93
N GLU A 671 -6.45 -24.08 -9.17
CA GLU A 671 -7.82 -24.27 -9.66
C GLU A 671 -8.20 -23.21 -10.69
N HIS A 672 -7.73 -21.96 -10.53
CA HIS A 672 -7.96 -20.91 -11.54
C HIS A 672 -7.30 -21.22 -12.87
N TYR A 673 -6.02 -21.62 -12.84
CA TYR A 673 -5.33 -22.02 -14.07
C TYR A 673 -5.99 -23.26 -14.70
N THR A 674 -6.41 -24.24 -13.90
CA THR A 674 -7.12 -25.42 -14.40
C THR A 674 -8.48 -25.05 -15.00
N ALA A 675 -9.29 -24.22 -14.33
CA ALA A 675 -10.59 -23.79 -14.82
C ALA A 675 -10.46 -23.07 -16.17
N MET A 676 -9.56 -22.08 -16.26
CA MET A 676 -9.32 -21.35 -17.50
C MET A 676 -8.80 -22.27 -18.64
N ALA A 677 -8.08 -23.34 -18.32
CA ALA A 677 -7.52 -24.27 -19.32
C ALA A 677 -8.51 -25.34 -19.80
N THR A 678 -9.54 -25.65 -19.00
CA THR A 678 -10.38 -26.85 -19.18
C THR A 678 -11.86 -26.53 -19.33
N SER A 679 -12.33 -25.31 -19.08
CA SER A 679 -13.75 -24.98 -19.25
C SER A 679 -14.09 -24.63 -20.70
N ARG A 680 -15.23 -25.14 -21.19
CA ARG A 680 -15.71 -24.89 -22.56
C ARG A 680 -16.05 -23.42 -22.83
N HIS A 681 -16.60 -22.71 -21.84
CA HIS A 681 -17.00 -21.31 -22.00
C HIS A 681 -16.27 -20.40 -21.03
N ILE A 682 -15.78 -19.26 -21.52
CA ILE A 682 -15.15 -18.19 -20.74
C ILE A 682 -15.94 -16.91 -20.97
N ILE A 683 -16.54 -16.36 -19.92
CA ILE A 683 -17.39 -15.17 -19.95
C ILE A 683 -16.70 -14.05 -19.19
N THR A 684 -16.39 -12.94 -19.87
CA THR A 684 -15.67 -11.82 -19.26
C THR A 684 -16.11 -10.46 -19.80
N ASN A 685 -15.84 -9.41 -19.03
CA ASN A 685 -16.13 -8.02 -19.37
C ASN A 685 -14.88 -7.11 -19.38
N THR A 686 -13.70 -7.67 -19.08
CA THR A 686 -12.41 -6.98 -19.13
C THR A 686 -11.38 -7.82 -19.89
N LEU A 687 -10.16 -7.27 -20.07
CA LEU A 687 -9.06 -8.05 -20.61
C LEU A 687 -8.64 -9.14 -19.61
N LEU A 688 -8.55 -10.38 -20.04
CA LEU A 688 -8.11 -11.51 -19.24
C LEU A 688 -6.59 -11.42 -18.93
N PRO A 689 -6.10 -12.23 -17.98
CA PRO A 689 -4.69 -12.24 -17.64
C PRO A 689 -3.80 -12.61 -18.84
N GLN A 690 -2.65 -11.92 -18.97
CA GLN A 690 -1.70 -12.08 -20.09
C GLN A 690 -1.28 -13.51 -20.46
N TRP A 691 -1.32 -14.43 -19.50
CA TRP A 691 -0.91 -15.81 -19.68
C TRP A 691 -2.01 -16.69 -20.31
N PHE A 692 -3.26 -16.22 -20.32
CA PHE A 692 -4.39 -16.97 -20.86
C PHE A 692 -4.31 -17.03 -22.39
N ARG A 693 -4.47 -18.22 -22.94
CA ARG A 693 -4.61 -18.46 -24.37
C ARG A 693 -5.73 -19.46 -24.58
N ALA A 694 -6.81 -19.01 -25.23
CA ALA A 694 -7.93 -19.87 -25.58
C ALA A 694 -7.45 -21.07 -26.41
N ARG A 695 -8.18 -22.17 -26.34
CA ARG A 695 -8.06 -23.30 -27.26
C ARG A 695 -9.12 -23.14 -28.35
N GLU A 696 -8.89 -23.77 -29.50
CA GLU A 696 -9.87 -23.78 -30.61
C GLU A 696 -11.24 -24.32 -30.18
N ASP A 697 -11.29 -25.25 -29.22
CA ASP A 697 -12.53 -25.85 -28.71
C ASP A 697 -13.16 -25.07 -27.54
N GLN A 698 -12.59 -23.93 -27.13
CA GLN A 698 -13.16 -23.04 -26.11
C GLN A 698 -13.87 -21.86 -26.78
N ILE A 699 -14.91 -21.33 -26.12
CA ILE A 699 -15.64 -20.14 -26.55
C ILE A 699 -15.43 -19.03 -25.53
N CYS A 700 -14.75 -17.96 -25.93
CA CYS A 700 -14.52 -16.76 -25.13
C CYS A 700 -15.45 -15.64 -25.55
N VAL A 701 -16.43 -15.35 -24.69
CA VAL A 701 -17.38 -14.24 -24.86
C VAL A 701 -16.84 -13.01 -24.12
N GLN A 702 -16.43 -12.01 -24.90
CA GLN A 702 -16.06 -10.70 -24.40
C GLN A 702 -17.28 -9.78 -24.45
N MET A 703 -17.76 -9.35 -23.28
CA MET A 703 -18.88 -8.45 -23.18
C MET A 703 -18.48 -6.98 -23.07
N TRP A 704 -17.19 -6.70 -22.87
CA TRP A 704 -16.70 -5.37 -22.51
C TRP A 704 -17.52 -4.78 -21.34
N HIS A 705 -17.38 -3.49 -21.04
CA HIS A 705 -18.01 -2.90 -19.85
C HIS A 705 -18.68 -1.55 -20.14
N GLY A 706 -19.21 -1.39 -21.35
CA GLY A 706 -20.01 -0.23 -21.73
C GLY A 706 -19.60 0.39 -23.06
N SER A 707 -20.53 1.11 -23.68
CA SER A 707 -20.28 1.87 -24.90
C SER A 707 -19.20 2.95 -24.64
N PRO A 708 -18.14 3.02 -25.46
CA PRO A 708 -16.99 3.85 -25.16
C PRO A 708 -17.25 5.33 -25.48
N LEU A 709 -17.26 6.21 -24.47
CA LEU A 709 -17.22 7.65 -24.72
C LEU A 709 -15.80 8.14 -25.08
N LYS A 710 -14.80 7.57 -24.41
CA LYS A 710 -13.39 7.93 -24.56
C LYS A 710 -12.74 7.02 -25.59
N ARG A 711 -11.68 7.50 -26.25
CA ARG A 711 -10.88 6.65 -27.13
C ARG A 711 -10.32 5.46 -26.37
N VAL A 712 -10.58 4.25 -26.87
CA VAL A 712 -10.14 2.98 -26.27
C VAL A 712 -9.20 2.25 -27.21
N GLY A 713 -8.49 1.27 -26.67
CA GLY A 713 -7.57 0.42 -27.42
C GLY A 713 -6.62 1.16 -28.35
N GLY A 714 -6.57 0.73 -29.61
CA GLY A 714 -5.70 1.26 -30.66
C GLY A 714 -5.93 2.74 -31.00
N ASP A 715 -7.10 3.29 -30.67
CA ASP A 715 -7.44 4.69 -30.98
C ASP A 715 -6.82 5.69 -29.99
N GLN A 716 -6.24 5.21 -28.89
CA GLN A 716 -5.53 6.06 -27.95
C GLN A 716 -4.22 6.56 -28.56
N ARG A 717 -3.95 7.88 -28.45
CA ARG A 717 -2.77 8.54 -29.06
C ARG A 717 -1.44 7.82 -28.78
N HIS A 718 -1.26 7.26 -27.59
CA HIS A 718 -0.02 6.59 -27.22
C HIS A 718 0.11 5.17 -27.82
N MET A 719 -0.99 4.55 -28.25
CA MET A 719 -1.04 3.21 -28.86
C MET A 719 -0.65 3.25 -30.35
N SER A 720 -0.67 4.44 -30.97
CA SER A 720 -0.30 4.68 -32.37
C SER A 720 1.14 5.13 -32.60
N ARG A 721 1.98 5.05 -31.57
CA ARG A 721 3.42 5.33 -31.69
C ARG A 721 4.12 4.26 -32.52
N ASP A 722 5.22 4.64 -33.18
CA ASP A 722 6.13 3.73 -33.87
C ASP A 722 7.51 3.77 -33.18
N PRO A 723 8.04 2.65 -32.66
CA PRO A 723 7.40 1.33 -32.59
C PRO A 723 6.16 1.30 -31.66
N ARG A 724 5.25 0.36 -31.93
CA ARG A 724 4.04 0.16 -31.10
C ARG A 724 4.43 -0.15 -29.64
N PRO A 725 3.71 0.38 -28.64
CA PRO A 725 4.05 0.15 -27.23
C PRO A 725 3.72 -1.28 -26.77
N PRO A 726 4.32 -1.81 -25.69
CA PRO A 726 4.02 -3.14 -25.13
C PRO A 726 2.53 -3.39 -24.82
N ALA A 727 1.80 -2.33 -24.46
CA ALA A 727 0.36 -2.41 -24.19
C ALA A 727 -0.45 -2.76 -25.46
N TRP A 728 0.00 -2.35 -26.64
CA TRP A 728 -0.62 -2.69 -27.92
C TRP A 728 -0.52 -4.19 -28.20
N TYR A 729 0.69 -4.76 -28.08
CA TYR A 729 0.89 -6.21 -28.27
C TYR A 729 0.10 -7.05 -27.26
N ARG A 730 -0.01 -6.55 -26.01
CA ARG A 730 -0.82 -7.19 -24.97
C ARG A 730 -2.30 -7.23 -25.37
N GLN A 731 -2.83 -6.12 -25.88
CA GLN A 731 -4.22 -6.05 -26.36
C GLN A 731 -4.41 -6.96 -27.56
N ALA A 732 -3.55 -6.90 -28.58
CA ALA A 732 -3.68 -7.73 -29.77
C ALA A 732 -3.69 -9.23 -29.44
N ALA A 733 -2.81 -9.67 -28.53
CA ALA A 733 -2.78 -11.06 -28.07
C ALA A 733 -4.01 -11.48 -27.25
N GLU A 734 -4.71 -10.51 -26.65
CA GLU A 734 -5.93 -10.75 -25.88
C GLU A 734 -7.16 -10.78 -26.80
N VAL A 735 -7.28 -9.84 -27.73
CA VAL A 735 -8.34 -9.79 -28.75
C VAL A 735 -8.36 -11.07 -29.59
N ALA A 736 -7.19 -11.64 -29.86
CA ALA A 736 -7.07 -12.93 -30.55
C ALA A 736 -7.65 -14.13 -29.79
N ASN A 737 -7.98 -13.99 -28.50
CA ASN A 737 -8.68 -15.02 -27.74
C ASN A 737 -10.21 -14.93 -27.88
N TRP A 738 -10.76 -13.83 -28.41
CA TRP A 738 -12.20 -13.58 -28.40
C TRP A 738 -12.87 -14.29 -29.57
N ASP A 739 -13.92 -15.07 -29.26
CA ASP A 739 -14.77 -15.70 -30.26
C ASP A 739 -16.03 -14.86 -30.52
N LEU A 740 -16.48 -14.14 -29.49
CA LEU A 740 -17.65 -13.28 -29.56
C LEU A 740 -17.42 -11.95 -28.84
N LEU A 741 -17.70 -10.84 -29.50
CA LEU A 741 -17.77 -9.50 -28.89
C LEU A 741 -19.23 -9.07 -28.76
N VAL A 742 -19.70 -8.83 -27.53
CA VAL A 742 -21.04 -8.32 -27.27
C VAL A 742 -21.03 -6.80 -27.24
N THR A 743 -21.98 -6.18 -27.93
CA THR A 743 -22.06 -4.72 -28.07
C THR A 743 -23.47 -4.21 -27.81
N GLN A 744 -23.55 -2.95 -27.37
CA GLN A 744 -24.82 -2.34 -26.99
C GLN A 744 -25.67 -1.93 -28.20
N SER A 745 -25.01 -1.46 -29.26
CA SER A 745 -25.62 -0.82 -30.42
C SER A 745 -24.72 -0.93 -31.65
N PRO A 746 -25.26 -0.69 -32.87
CA PRO A 746 -24.46 -0.64 -34.08
C PRO A 746 -23.29 0.36 -34.01
N TRP A 747 -23.51 1.50 -33.35
CA TRP A 747 -22.47 2.49 -33.13
C TRP A 747 -21.33 1.94 -32.25
N ALA A 748 -21.68 1.24 -31.16
CA ALA A 748 -20.68 0.62 -30.29
C ALA A 748 -19.92 -0.50 -31.02
N SER A 749 -20.58 -1.26 -31.90
CA SER A 749 -19.94 -2.27 -32.75
C SER A 749 -18.84 -1.67 -33.61
N GLU A 750 -19.14 -0.60 -34.37
CA GLU A 750 -18.15 0.06 -35.23
C GLU A 750 -16.94 0.55 -34.43
N VAL A 751 -17.19 1.25 -33.32
CA VAL A 751 -16.13 1.84 -32.50
C VAL A 751 -15.27 0.76 -31.84
N LEU A 752 -15.88 -0.26 -31.22
CA LEU A 752 -15.13 -1.30 -30.51
C LEU A 752 -14.34 -2.20 -31.47
N CYS A 753 -14.92 -2.57 -32.63
CA CYS A 753 -14.23 -3.36 -33.64
C CYS A 753 -13.02 -2.62 -34.19
N GLY A 754 -13.17 -1.34 -34.55
CA GLY A 754 -12.07 -0.49 -35.02
C GLY A 754 -10.98 -0.32 -33.95
N ALA A 755 -11.36 0.05 -32.73
CA ALA A 755 -10.42 0.30 -31.63
C ALA A 755 -9.64 -0.95 -31.21
N PHE A 756 -10.26 -2.13 -31.27
CA PHE A 756 -9.60 -3.39 -30.91
C PHE A 756 -8.95 -4.12 -32.10
N GLY A 757 -9.25 -3.71 -33.33
CA GLY A 757 -8.86 -4.46 -34.53
C GLY A 757 -9.52 -5.84 -34.57
N TYR A 758 -10.74 -5.94 -34.04
CA TYR A 758 -11.48 -7.20 -33.94
C TYR A 758 -12.31 -7.41 -35.22
N GLY A 759 -12.09 -8.53 -35.89
CA GLY A 759 -12.80 -8.93 -37.10
C GLY A 759 -13.59 -10.24 -36.96
N GLY A 760 -13.81 -10.70 -35.72
CA GLY A 760 -14.61 -11.90 -35.43
C GLY A 760 -16.11 -11.60 -35.32
N GLU A 761 -16.86 -12.53 -34.75
CA GLU A 761 -18.31 -12.40 -34.59
C GLU A 761 -18.69 -11.34 -33.54
N VAL A 762 -19.70 -10.53 -33.86
CA VAL A 762 -20.24 -9.48 -32.99
C VAL A 762 -21.72 -9.74 -32.76
N LEU A 763 -22.15 -9.72 -31.50
CA LEU A 763 -23.56 -9.80 -31.12
C LEU A 763 -24.05 -8.47 -30.56
N GLU A 764 -24.92 -7.82 -31.33
CA GLU A 764 -25.61 -6.58 -30.95
C GLU A 764 -26.84 -6.89 -30.07
N SER A 765 -26.60 -7.42 -28.87
CA SER A 765 -27.67 -7.77 -27.96
C SER A 765 -28.17 -6.60 -27.10
N GLY A 766 -27.51 -5.45 -27.06
CA GLY A 766 -27.60 -4.62 -25.85
C GLY A 766 -26.75 -5.25 -24.75
N TYR A 767 -26.67 -4.64 -23.57
CA TYR A 767 -25.89 -5.23 -22.48
C TYR A 767 -26.76 -6.03 -21.50
N PRO A 768 -26.42 -7.30 -21.21
CA PRO A 768 -27.11 -8.12 -20.23
C PRO A 768 -27.32 -7.42 -18.87
N ARG A 769 -26.34 -6.65 -18.39
CA ARG A 769 -26.45 -5.89 -17.12
C ARG A 769 -27.59 -4.87 -17.09
N ASN A 770 -28.03 -4.38 -18.25
CA ASN A 770 -29.03 -3.33 -18.35
C ASN A 770 -30.46 -3.88 -18.35
N ASP A 771 -30.65 -5.21 -18.49
CA ASP A 771 -31.99 -5.80 -18.53
C ASP A 771 -32.82 -5.46 -17.28
N VAL A 772 -32.17 -5.34 -16.11
CA VAL A 772 -32.81 -4.96 -14.86
C VAL A 772 -33.48 -3.57 -14.91
N LEU A 773 -32.99 -2.67 -15.76
CA LEU A 773 -33.51 -1.30 -15.90
C LEU A 773 -34.81 -1.26 -16.71
N ALA A 774 -35.00 -2.24 -17.60
CA ALA A 774 -36.17 -2.43 -18.45
C ALA A 774 -37.12 -3.54 -17.94
N HIS A 775 -36.77 -4.22 -16.84
CA HIS A 775 -37.51 -5.38 -16.33
C HIS A 775 -38.90 -5.00 -15.78
N ARG A 776 -39.87 -5.93 -15.89
CA ARG A 776 -41.23 -5.75 -15.36
C ARG A 776 -41.26 -5.56 -13.83
N ASP A 777 -40.41 -6.29 -13.11
CA ASP A 777 -40.36 -6.30 -11.63
C ASP A 777 -39.39 -5.24 -11.06
N ARG A 778 -38.99 -4.25 -11.88
CA ARG A 778 -38.00 -3.23 -11.52
C ARG A 778 -38.35 -2.44 -10.24
N ALA A 779 -39.63 -2.27 -9.93
CA ALA A 779 -40.09 -1.53 -8.76
C ALA A 779 -39.79 -2.27 -7.44
N ASP A 780 -39.94 -3.60 -7.43
CA ASP A 780 -39.67 -4.44 -6.26
C ASP A 780 -38.16 -4.53 -6.00
N LEU A 781 -37.38 -4.72 -7.07
CA LEU A 781 -35.91 -4.69 -7.02
C LEU A 781 -35.40 -3.34 -6.50
N ALA A 782 -35.95 -2.23 -7.02
CA ALA A 782 -35.60 -0.88 -6.55
C ALA A 782 -35.89 -0.70 -5.06
N THR A 783 -37.02 -1.24 -4.57
CA THR A 783 -37.40 -1.19 -3.16
C THR A 783 -36.40 -1.95 -2.28
N ALA A 784 -35.95 -3.13 -2.71
CA ALA A 784 -34.94 -3.90 -2.00
C ALA A 784 -33.59 -3.16 -1.93
N VAL A 785 -33.12 -2.59 -3.05
CA VAL A 785 -31.86 -1.83 -3.11
C VAL A 785 -31.92 -0.58 -2.24
N ARG A 786 -33.02 0.20 -2.29
CA ARG A 786 -33.21 1.38 -1.44
C ARG A 786 -33.16 1.02 0.05
N ARG A 787 -33.77 -0.10 0.44
CA ARG A 787 -33.72 -0.62 1.81
C ARG A 787 -32.30 -1.00 2.22
N ALA A 788 -31.57 -1.73 1.37
CA ALA A 788 -30.18 -2.15 1.65
C ALA A 788 -29.21 -0.97 1.82
N LEU A 789 -29.46 0.14 1.11
CA LEU A 789 -28.67 1.37 1.21
C LEU A 789 -29.12 2.32 2.34
N GLY A 790 -30.24 2.04 3.01
CA GLY A 790 -30.80 2.93 4.03
C GLY A 790 -31.34 4.25 3.45
N VAL A 791 -31.81 4.25 2.20
CA VAL A 791 -32.42 5.42 1.56
C VAL A 791 -33.71 5.79 2.30
N PRO A 792 -33.87 7.03 2.80
CA PRO A 792 -35.09 7.43 3.51
C PRO A 792 -36.33 7.36 2.61
N ALA A 793 -37.45 6.92 3.18
CA ALA A 793 -38.73 6.86 2.47
C ALA A 793 -39.14 8.23 1.92
N GLY A 794 -39.72 8.25 0.71
CA GLY A 794 -40.20 9.47 0.05
C GLY A 794 -39.12 10.37 -0.58
N LYS A 795 -37.82 10.13 -0.34
CA LYS A 795 -36.74 10.91 -0.97
C LYS A 795 -36.48 10.47 -2.42
N ARG A 796 -36.30 11.43 -3.32
CA ARG A 796 -35.73 11.20 -4.66
C ARG A 796 -34.23 10.91 -4.57
N VAL A 797 -33.73 9.99 -5.38
CA VAL A 797 -32.33 9.55 -5.37
C VAL A 797 -31.57 10.25 -6.49
N VAL A 798 -30.53 11.00 -6.12
CA VAL A 798 -29.57 11.58 -7.05
C VAL A 798 -28.31 10.74 -7.00
N LEU A 799 -27.90 10.14 -8.12
CA LEU A 799 -26.64 9.40 -8.22
C LEU A 799 -25.58 10.28 -8.84
N TYR A 800 -24.51 10.57 -8.10
CA TYR A 800 -23.33 11.26 -8.61
C TYR A 800 -22.19 10.27 -8.88
N ALA A 801 -21.88 10.07 -10.17
CA ALA A 801 -20.92 9.07 -10.64
C ALA A 801 -19.82 9.70 -11.53
N PRO A 802 -18.92 10.52 -10.96
CA PRO A 802 -17.87 11.20 -11.74
C PRO A 802 -16.75 10.24 -12.16
N THR A 803 -16.10 10.54 -13.29
CA THR A 803 -14.99 9.72 -13.81
C THR A 803 -13.68 9.86 -13.02
N TRP A 804 -12.74 8.94 -13.24
CA TRP A 804 -11.38 9.04 -12.71
C TRP A 804 -10.52 10.04 -13.49
N ARG A 805 -9.68 10.79 -12.76
CA ARG A 805 -8.78 11.83 -13.30
C ARG A 805 -7.33 11.46 -12.98
N ASP A 806 -6.52 11.20 -14.01
CA ASP A 806 -5.11 10.79 -13.82
C ASP A 806 -4.23 11.90 -13.23
N HIS A 807 -4.61 13.16 -13.44
CA HIS A 807 -3.89 14.33 -12.96
C HIS A 807 -4.24 14.71 -11.51
N ASP A 808 -5.33 14.16 -10.95
CA ASP A 808 -5.77 14.42 -9.58
C ASP A 808 -6.02 13.11 -8.83
N ARG A 809 -4.94 12.36 -8.60
CA ARG A 809 -4.96 11.05 -7.93
C ARG A 809 -5.12 11.15 -6.41
N ARG A 810 -5.08 12.36 -5.84
CA ARG A 810 -4.98 12.61 -4.39
C ARG A 810 -6.25 13.22 -3.78
N ASN A 811 -7.08 13.92 -4.55
CA ASN A 811 -8.32 14.51 -4.04
C ASN A 811 -9.52 13.58 -4.28
N SER A 812 -10.51 13.63 -3.38
CA SER A 812 -11.82 13.01 -3.59
C SER A 812 -12.43 13.48 -4.91
N SER A 813 -12.98 12.58 -5.70
CA SER A 813 -13.77 12.89 -6.90
C SER A 813 -14.97 13.78 -6.67
N VAL A 814 -15.33 14.08 -5.42
CA VAL A 814 -16.49 14.91 -5.06
C VAL A 814 -16.15 16.39 -5.28
N ARG A 815 -16.75 16.98 -6.31
CA ARG A 815 -16.62 18.40 -6.65
C ARG A 815 -17.84 19.24 -6.30
N LEU A 816 -18.93 18.58 -5.91
CA LEU A 816 -20.11 19.25 -5.38
C LEU A 816 -19.83 19.72 -3.96
N ASP A 817 -20.26 20.93 -3.63
CA ASP A 817 -20.34 21.37 -2.24
C ASP A 817 -21.48 20.60 -1.56
N LEU A 818 -21.12 19.62 -0.72
CA LEU A 818 -22.09 18.76 -0.05
C LEU A 818 -22.92 19.51 1.00
N ALA A 819 -22.40 20.61 1.57
CA ALA A 819 -23.15 21.43 2.51
C ALA A 819 -24.23 22.22 1.77
N GLU A 820 -23.88 22.82 0.64
CA GLU A 820 -24.82 23.54 -0.20
C GLU A 820 -25.86 22.61 -0.84
N ALA A 821 -25.42 21.47 -1.39
CA ALA A 821 -26.33 20.46 -1.92
C ALA A 821 -27.33 19.98 -0.86
N ARG A 822 -26.90 19.82 0.41
CA ARG A 822 -27.79 19.49 1.52
C ARG A 822 -28.80 20.59 1.78
N ARG A 823 -28.38 21.86 1.75
CA ARG A 823 -29.25 23.03 1.97
C ARG A 823 -30.35 23.11 0.91
N VAL A 824 -29.99 22.90 -0.36
CA VAL A 824 -30.90 23.06 -1.51
C VAL A 824 -31.76 21.82 -1.75
N LEU A 825 -31.15 20.63 -1.73
CA LEU A 825 -31.81 19.38 -2.15
C LEU A 825 -32.25 18.51 -0.98
N GLY A 826 -31.68 18.69 0.22
CA GLY A 826 -31.80 17.73 1.31
C GLY A 826 -33.21 17.53 1.88
N ARG A 827 -34.16 18.41 1.58
CA ARG A 827 -35.57 18.25 1.96
C ARG A 827 -36.26 17.14 1.17
N ASP A 828 -35.96 16.99 -0.11
CA ASP A 828 -36.69 16.09 -1.01
C ASP A 828 -35.77 15.01 -1.63
N HIS A 829 -34.45 15.18 -1.57
CA HIS A 829 -33.48 14.29 -2.21
C HIS A 829 -32.51 13.63 -1.22
N VAL A 830 -31.93 12.51 -1.66
CA VAL A 830 -30.72 11.87 -1.12
C VAL A 830 -29.67 11.78 -2.23
N LEU A 831 -28.41 12.05 -1.90
CA LEU A 831 -27.28 11.98 -2.84
C LEU A 831 -26.48 10.69 -2.61
N LEU A 832 -26.39 9.84 -3.62
CA LEU A 832 -25.49 8.69 -3.64
C LEU A 832 -24.22 9.08 -4.39
N VAL A 833 -23.06 8.91 -3.77
CA VAL A 833 -21.76 9.22 -4.38
C VAL A 833 -21.04 7.92 -4.74
N ARG A 834 -20.84 7.71 -6.05
CA ARG A 834 -20.11 6.58 -6.62
C ARG A 834 -18.76 7.05 -7.12
N GLY A 835 -17.73 6.93 -6.28
CA GLY A 835 -16.35 7.12 -6.70
C GLY A 835 -15.90 6.05 -7.70
N HIS A 836 -14.78 6.30 -8.39
CA HIS A 836 -14.19 5.28 -9.26
C HIS A 836 -13.62 4.11 -8.45
N MET A 837 -13.64 2.89 -8.98
CA MET A 837 -13.08 1.69 -8.35
C MET A 837 -11.59 1.78 -7.97
N MET A 838 -10.85 2.73 -8.56
CA MET A 838 -9.46 3.04 -8.20
C MET A 838 -9.32 4.08 -7.07
N GLN A 839 -10.41 4.76 -6.69
CA GLN A 839 -10.55 5.64 -5.52
C GLN A 839 -11.25 4.84 -4.41
N ALA A 840 -10.63 3.80 -3.89
CA ALA A 840 -11.24 3.07 -2.77
C ALA A 840 -11.22 3.89 -1.46
N ALA A 841 -10.73 5.14 -1.45
CA ALA A 841 -10.70 6.01 -0.28
C ALA A 841 -11.90 6.98 -0.27
N PRO A 842 -12.72 7.00 0.80
CA PRO A 842 -13.61 8.13 1.06
C PRO A 842 -12.76 9.32 1.53
N VAL A 843 -12.82 10.45 0.82
CA VAL A 843 -12.04 11.67 1.18
C VAL A 843 -12.94 12.90 1.37
N ALA A 844 -14.23 12.83 1.08
CA ALA A 844 -15.12 13.97 1.30
C ALA A 844 -15.75 13.94 2.70
N ALA A 845 -15.49 14.99 3.49
CA ALA A 845 -16.21 15.23 4.74
C ALA A 845 -17.72 15.37 4.45
N GLY A 846 -18.55 14.72 5.27
CA GLY A 846 -20.01 14.75 5.11
C GLY A 846 -20.63 13.54 4.40
N LEU A 847 -19.83 12.60 3.88
CA LEU A 847 -20.35 11.32 3.36
C LEU A 847 -20.63 10.32 4.48
N THR A 848 -21.83 9.74 4.44
CA THR A 848 -22.24 8.61 5.28
C THR A 848 -21.78 7.31 4.63
N VAL A 849 -21.03 6.48 5.35
CA VAL A 849 -20.70 5.12 4.90
C VAL A 849 -21.77 4.19 5.49
N PRO A 850 -22.51 3.41 4.68
CA PRO A 850 -23.49 2.46 5.20
C PRO A 850 -22.86 1.44 6.14
N GLY A 851 -23.44 1.27 7.34
CA GLY A 851 -23.04 0.27 8.32
C GLY A 851 -24.22 -0.15 9.22
N PRO A 852 -24.03 -1.14 10.11
CA PRO A 852 -25.10 -1.63 10.98
C PRO A 852 -25.76 -0.51 11.80
N ALA A 853 -24.98 0.47 12.26
CA ALA A 853 -25.48 1.62 13.00
C ALA A 853 -26.33 2.61 12.17
N SER A 854 -26.25 2.58 10.84
CA SER A 854 -27.06 3.41 9.94
C SER A 854 -28.49 2.87 9.78
N VAL A 855 -28.70 1.56 10.01
CA VAL A 855 -29.99 0.88 9.85
C VAL A 855 -30.77 0.84 11.18
N VAL A 856 -30.10 0.80 12.33
CA VAL A 856 -30.72 0.62 13.67
C VAL A 856 -31.07 1.94 14.35
N ARG A 857 -31.59 2.95 13.63
CA ARG A 857 -32.11 4.16 14.27
C ARG A 857 -33.62 4.36 14.06
N PRO A 858 -34.49 3.73 14.86
CA PRO A 858 -35.87 4.16 14.98
C PRO A 858 -35.94 5.34 15.97
N GLY A 859 -35.93 6.58 15.45
CA GLY A 859 -36.14 7.79 16.23
C GLY A 859 -36.28 9.04 15.35
N PRO A 860 -37.07 10.07 15.74
CA PRO A 860 -37.35 11.24 14.90
C PRO A 860 -36.09 12.00 14.44
N MET A 861 -35.10 12.18 15.33
CA MET A 861 -33.84 12.88 15.03
C MET A 861 -32.87 12.11 14.11
N ALA A 862 -33.05 10.80 13.94
CA ALA A 862 -32.15 9.99 13.11
C ALA A 862 -32.45 10.11 11.61
N ARG A 863 -33.74 10.25 11.29
CA ARG A 863 -34.27 10.30 9.92
C ARG A 863 -33.90 11.60 9.19
N GLU A 864 -33.55 12.66 9.92
CA GLU A 864 -33.13 13.95 9.35
C GLU A 864 -31.62 14.04 9.02
N SER A 865 -30.82 13.00 9.31
CA SER A 865 -29.36 13.11 9.31
C SER A 865 -28.63 12.64 8.03
N VAL A 866 -29.23 11.76 7.21
CA VAL A 866 -28.55 11.15 6.06
C VAL A 866 -28.95 11.86 4.76
N PHE A 867 -28.07 12.73 4.26
CA PHE A 867 -28.23 13.38 2.96
C PHE A 867 -27.35 12.75 1.87
N ALA A 868 -26.05 12.53 2.17
CA ALA A 868 -25.09 11.99 1.21
C ALA A 868 -24.54 10.64 1.68
N ILE A 869 -24.61 9.63 0.81
CA ILE A 869 -24.20 8.24 1.09
C ILE A 869 -23.07 7.85 0.12
N ASP A 870 -21.97 7.33 0.67
CA ASP A 870 -20.90 6.75 -0.13
C ASP A 870 -21.28 5.33 -0.58
N VAL A 871 -21.44 5.17 -1.90
CA VAL A 871 -21.73 3.89 -2.56
C VAL A 871 -20.58 3.45 -3.46
N THR A 872 -19.37 4.00 -3.30
CA THR A 872 -18.18 3.69 -4.10
C THR A 872 -17.84 2.19 -4.11
N THR A 873 -18.10 1.50 -3.00
CA THR A 873 -17.83 0.07 -2.87
C THR A 873 -19.07 -0.80 -3.06
N TYR A 874 -20.21 -0.26 -3.48
CA TYR A 874 -21.41 -1.06 -3.77
C TYR A 874 -21.12 -2.06 -4.92
N PRO A 875 -21.59 -3.32 -4.87
CA PRO A 875 -21.17 -4.33 -5.84
C PRO A 875 -21.52 -4.01 -7.29
N ASP A 876 -22.79 -3.70 -7.57
CA ASP A 876 -23.31 -3.57 -8.93
C ASP A 876 -23.75 -2.15 -9.27
N MET A 877 -23.36 -1.65 -10.44
CA MET A 877 -23.76 -0.33 -10.90
C MET A 877 -25.22 -0.31 -11.36
N ALA A 878 -25.71 -1.41 -11.95
CA ALA A 878 -27.07 -1.47 -12.50
C ALA A 878 -28.13 -1.28 -11.39
N ASP A 879 -27.90 -1.83 -10.20
CA ASP A 879 -28.74 -1.63 -9.02
C ASP A 879 -28.81 -0.16 -8.57
N LEU A 880 -27.69 0.58 -8.68
CA LEU A 880 -27.65 2.02 -8.36
C LEU A 880 -28.38 2.85 -9.41
N LEU A 881 -28.23 2.50 -10.70
CA LEU A 881 -28.95 3.14 -11.81
C LEU A 881 -30.46 2.91 -11.69
N LEU A 882 -30.87 1.71 -11.30
CA LEU A 882 -32.26 1.32 -11.11
C LEU A 882 -33.00 2.24 -10.13
N ILE A 883 -32.34 2.58 -9.01
CA ILE A 883 -32.95 3.42 -7.96
C ILE A 883 -32.76 4.92 -8.18
N ALA A 884 -31.87 5.34 -9.10
CA ALA A 884 -31.58 6.75 -9.32
C ALA A 884 -32.69 7.43 -10.10
N ASP A 885 -33.23 8.53 -9.56
CA ASP A 885 -34.19 9.39 -10.24
C ASP A 885 -33.49 10.40 -11.16
N VAL A 886 -32.27 10.82 -10.79
CA VAL A 886 -31.41 11.72 -11.58
C VAL A 886 -29.97 11.23 -11.53
N LEU A 887 -29.29 11.20 -12.68
CA LEU A 887 -27.87 10.92 -12.77
C LEU A 887 -27.07 12.22 -12.95
N ILE A 888 -26.14 12.49 -12.05
CA ILE A 888 -25.06 13.47 -12.26
C ILE A 888 -23.80 12.70 -12.69
N THR A 889 -23.28 13.00 -13.86
CA THR A 889 -22.08 12.37 -14.41
C THR A 889 -21.22 13.38 -15.16
N ASP A 890 -20.15 12.93 -15.79
CA ASP A 890 -19.30 13.76 -16.65
C ASP A 890 -18.99 13.04 -17.96
N TYR A 891 -17.79 12.47 -18.10
CA TYR A 891 -17.32 11.75 -19.27
C TYR A 891 -17.46 10.23 -19.05
N SER A 892 -18.52 9.76 -18.42
CA SER A 892 -18.68 8.34 -18.08
C SER A 892 -19.54 7.60 -19.10
N SER A 893 -19.17 6.37 -19.45
CA SER A 893 -19.99 5.48 -20.27
C SER A 893 -21.32 5.11 -19.61
N VAL A 894 -21.46 5.33 -18.30
CA VAL A 894 -22.70 5.06 -17.56
C VAL A 894 -23.92 5.84 -18.09
N MET A 895 -23.71 6.94 -18.80
CA MET A 895 -24.81 7.68 -19.43
C MET A 895 -25.55 6.83 -20.47
N TYR A 896 -24.85 5.94 -21.19
CA TYR A 896 -25.46 5.03 -22.16
C TYR A 896 -26.34 4.00 -21.46
N ASP A 897 -25.90 3.46 -20.33
CA ASP A 897 -26.67 2.50 -19.54
C ASP A 897 -27.89 3.17 -18.88
N PHE A 898 -27.70 4.37 -18.32
CA PHE A 898 -28.79 5.07 -17.63
C PHE A 898 -29.88 5.57 -18.58
N ALA A 899 -29.57 5.80 -19.86
CA ALA A 899 -30.54 6.19 -20.89
C ALA A 899 -31.67 5.15 -21.06
N VAL A 900 -31.43 3.88 -20.71
CA VAL A 900 -32.47 2.82 -20.68
C VAL A 900 -33.64 3.21 -19.78
N THR A 901 -33.36 3.93 -18.68
CA THR A 901 -34.38 4.35 -17.71
C THR A 901 -35.28 5.48 -18.22
N ARG A 902 -34.86 6.21 -19.27
CA ARG A 902 -35.47 7.46 -19.74
C ARG A 902 -35.60 8.53 -18.66
N ARG A 903 -34.70 8.53 -17.66
CA ARG A 903 -34.65 9.51 -16.58
C ARG A 903 -33.64 10.62 -16.84
N PRO A 904 -33.81 11.81 -16.23
CA PRO A 904 -32.98 12.97 -16.52
C PRO A 904 -31.51 12.80 -16.11
N MET A 905 -30.62 13.41 -16.90
CA MET A 905 -29.17 13.41 -16.67
C MET A 905 -28.63 14.84 -16.60
N VAL A 906 -27.63 15.06 -15.73
CA VAL A 906 -26.89 16.33 -15.62
C VAL A 906 -25.40 16.04 -15.78
N PHE A 907 -24.73 16.78 -16.66
CA PHE A 907 -23.32 16.57 -17.00
C PHE A 907 -22.46 17.66 -16.36
N PHE A 908 -21.71 17.31 -15.31
CA PHE A 908 -20.82 18.21 -14.59
C PHE A 908 -19.39 18.16 -15.16
N THR A 909 -19.14 18.90 -16.23
CA THR A 909 -17.90 18.90 -17.02
C THR A 909 -17.00 20.11 -16.72
N TYR A 910 -16.67 20.34 -15.45
CA TYR A 910 -15.85 21.48 -14.99
C TYR A 910 -14.43 21.55 -15.60
N ASP A 911 -13.91 20.44 -16.13
CA ASP A 911 -12.57 20.30 -16.68
C ASP A 911 -12.55 19.89 -18.17
N HIS A 912 -13.62 20.18 -18.92
CA HIS A 912 -13.86 19.69 -20.29
C HIS A 912 -12.64 19.79 -21.22
N GLU A 913 -12.08 20.99 -21.37
CA GLU A 913 -10.94 21.24 -22.28
C GLU A 913 -9.71 20.42 -21.89
N ARG A 914 -9.43 20.33 -20.58
CA ARG A 914 -8.31 19.54 -20.08
C ARG A 914 -8.53 18.06 -20.30
N TYR A 915 -9.76 17.58 -20.08
CA TYR A 915 -10.11 16.18 -20.22
C TYR A 915 -10.01 15.71 -21.67
N ARG A 916 -10.66 16.45 -22.60
CA ARG A 916 -10.68 16.18 -24.05
C ARG A 916 -9.27 16.06 -24.62
N ASN A 917 -8.39 17.00 -24.26
CA ASN A 917 -7.00 17.03 -24.75
C ASN A 917 -6.16 15.85 -24.26
N SER A 918 -6.49 15.28 -23.10
CA SER A 918 -5.70 14.20 -22.49
C SER A 918 -6.07 12.80 -22.99
N ARG A 919 -7.37 12.49 -23.11
CA ARG A 919 -7.85 11.13 -23.43
C ARG A 919 -8.46 10.98 -24.82
N GLY A 920 -8.95 12.06 -25.43
CA GLY A 920 -9.77 11.99 -26.64
C GLY A 920 -11.15 11.38 -26.37
N MET A 921 -12.16 11.81 -27.14
CA MET A 921 -13.55 11.35 -27.05
C MET A 921 -14.07 11.01 -28.44
N TYR A 922 -15.00 10.05 -28.54
CA TYR A 922 -15.74 9.75 -29.75
C TYR A 922 -16.97 10.66 -29.91
N LEU A 923 -17.54 11.09 -28.78
CA LEU A 923 -18.72 11.96 -28.72
C LEU A 923 -18.35 13.37 -28.27
N ASP A 924 -19.04 14.38 -28.81
CA ASP A 924 -19.03 15.74 -28.26
C ASP A 924 -20.24 15.96 -27.35
N LEU A 925 -20.00 15.96 -26.04
CA LEU A 925 -21.06 16.11 -25.04
C LEU A 925 -21.77 17.47 -25.16
N ARG A 926 -21.09 18.54 -25.58
CA ARG A 926 -21.70 19.89 -25.64
C ARG A 926 -22.84 19.96 -26.64
N THR A 927 -22.81 19.12 -27.68
CA THR A 927 -23.81 19.13 -28.75
C THR A 927 -24.75 17.93 -28.69
N GLN A 928 -24.32 16.81 -28.11
CA GLN A 928 -25.05 15.54 -28.17
C GLN A 928 -25.52 14.99 -26.81
N ALA A 929 -25.20 15.65 -25.69
CA ALA A 929 -25.63 15.15 -24.39
C ALA A 929 -27.16 15.18 -24.22
N PRO A 930 -27.77 14.13 -23.63
CA PRO A 930 -29.21 14.04 -23.35
C PRO A 930 -29.60 14.82 -22.08
N GLY A 931 -28.99 15.98 -21.85
CA GLY A 931 -29.21 16.81 -20.66
C GLY A 931 -28.25 18.00 -20.55
N PRO A 932 -28.43 18.88 -19.56
CA PRO A 932 -27.60 20.07 -19.39
C PRO A 932 -26.14 19.74 -19.12
N VAL A 933 -25.24 20.48 -19.79
CA VAL A 933 -23.78 20.38 -19.64
C VAL A 933 -23.27 21.63 -18.92
N LEU A 934 -22.80 21.44 -17.69
CA LEU A 934 -22.52 22.51 -16.74
C LEU A 934 -21.09 22.41 -16.20
N SER A 935 -20.47 23.55 -15.90
CA SER A 935 -19.10 23.63 -15.37
C SER A 935 -19.03 24.11 -13.92
N ASP A 936 -20.11 24.65 -13.37
CA ASP A 936 -20.18 25.15 -12.00
C ASP A 936 -20.99 24.21 -11.09
N ALA A 937 -20.55 24.05 -9.84
CA ALA A 937 -21.20 23.14 -8.89
C ALA A 937 -22.57 23.65 -8.41
N ALA A 938 -22.75 24.98 -8.27
CA ALA A 938 -24.02 25.57 -7.87
C ALA A 938 -25.06 25.41 -8.97
N ASP A 939 -24.67 25.62 -10.24
CA ASP A 939 -25.54 25.40 -11.39
C ASP A 939 -26.02 23.94 -11.48
N VAL A 940 -25.15 22.97 -11.17
CA VAL A 940 -25.51 21.56 -11.13
C VAL A 940 -26.54 21.26 -10.04
N ILE A 941 -26.36 21.82 -8.84
CA ILE A 941 -27.31 21.66 -7.73
C ILE A 941 -28.67 22.26 -8.11
N GLU A 942 -28.67 23.43 -8.73
CA GLU A 942 -29.89 24.11 -9.16
C GLU A 942 -30.60 23.38 -10.31
N ALA A 943 -29.84 22.85 -11.29
CA ALA A 943 -30.38 22.05 -12.37
C ALA A 943 -31.06 20.77 -11.86
N VAL A 944 -30.51 20.13 -10.82
CA VAL A 944 -31.14 18.98 -10.17
C VAL A 944 -32.43 19.39 -9.45
N ARG A 945 -32.46 20.56 -8.81
CA ARG A 945 -33.67 21.09 -8.15
C ARG A 945 -34.80 21.35 -9.16
N LEU A 946 -34.46 21.84 -10.35
CA LEU A 946 -35.39 22.22 -11.42
C LEU A 946 -35.56 21.15 -12.51
N ILE A 947 -35.11 19.92 -12.25
CA ILE A 947 -34.92 18.90 -13.29
C ILE A 947 -36.20 18.55 -14.05
N ASP A 948 -37.35 18.53 -13.37
CA ASP A 948 -38.64 18.22 -14.00
C ASP A 948 -39.03 19.29 -15.04
N ALA A 949 -38.70 20.56 -14.79
CA ALA A 949 -38.94 21.65 -15.74
C ALA A 949 -37.92 21.63 -16.89
N LEU A 950 -36.65 21.35 -16.60
CA LEU A 950 -35.57 21.31 -17.59
C LEU A 950 -35.65 20.11 -18.54
N SER A 951 -36.23 19.00 -18.11
CA SER A 951 -36.23 17.76 -18.89
C SER A 951 -36.95 17.89 -20.24
N GLY A 952 -37.96 18.77 -20.32
CA GLY A 952 -38.68 19.05 -21.56
C GLY A 952 -37.78 19.64 -22.66
N ASP A 953 -36.85 20.52 -22.29
CA ASP A 953 -35.93 21.20 -23.22
C ASP A 953 -34.96 20.23 -23.92
N TYR A 954 -34.76 19.04 -23.35
CA TYR A 954 -33.83 18.03 -23.85
C TYR A 954 -34.52 16.78 -24.42
N ALA A 955 -35.85 16.74 -24.49
CA ALA A 955 -36.60 15.53 -24.87
C ALA A 955 -36.18 14.97 -26.24
N ASP A 956 -36.11 15.82 -27.28
CA ASP A 956 -35.72 15.39 -28.63
C ASP A 956 -34.28 14.86 -28.68
N ARG A 957 -33.35 15.52 -27.97
CA ARG A 957 -31.96 15.07 -27.86
C ARG A 957 -31.86 13.76 -27.11
N TYR A 958 -32.67 13.58 -26.07
CA TYR A 958 -32.72 12.34 -25.31
C TYR A 958 -33.20 11.18 -26.19
N GLU A 959 -34.27 11.35 -26.96
CA GLU A 959 -34.79 10.28 -27.82
C GLU A 959 -33.83 9.95 -28.98
N SER A 960 -33.18 10.97 -29.56
CA SER A 960 -32.09 10.77 -30.53
C SER A 960 -30.91 9.99 -29.91
N PHE A 961 -30.58 10.26 -28.65
CA PHE A 961 -29.54 9.54 -27.93
C PHE A 961 -29.94 8.08 -27.68
N VAL A 962 -31.18 7.82 -27.24
CA VAL A 962 -31.70 6.47 -27.00
C VAL A 962 -31.73 5.65 -28.29
N SER A 963 -32.29 6.20 -29.36
CA SER A 963 -32.37 5.50 -30.66
C SER A 963 -31.00 5.15 -31.24
N THR A 964 -29.99 6.00 -31.03
CA THR A 964 -28.63 5.78 -31.54
C THR A 964 -27.83 4.79 -30.69
N TYR A 965 -27.84 4.97 -29.37
CA TYR A 965 -26.89 4.29 -28.48
C TYR A 965 -27.50 3.12 -27.70
N VAL A 966 -28.83 3.05 -27.60
CA VAL A 966 -29.56 2.12 -26.74
C VAL A 966 -30.72 1.40 -27.48
N PRO A 967 -30.61 1.04 -28.78
CA PRO A 967 -31.75 0.49 -29.52
C PRO A 967 -32.12 -0.95 -29.12
N ARG A 968 -31.25 -1.66 -28.39
CA ARG A 968 -31.38 -3.10 -28.08
C ARG A 968 -31.49 -3.42 -26.58
N ASP A 969 -31.41 -2.45 -25.67
CA ASP A 969 -31.59 -2.70 -24.23
C ASP A 969 -33.10 -2.69 -23.86
N ASP A 970 -33.83 -3.68 -24.37
CA ASP A 970 -35.27 -3.86 -24.21
C ASP A 970 -35.67 -4.81 -23.06
N GLY A 971 -34.71 -5.20 -22.22
CA GLY A 971 -34.91 -6.20 -21.16
C GLY A 971 -34.71 -7.65 -21.62
N LYS A 972 -34.25 -7.88 -22.85
CA LYS A 972 -34.02 -9.21 -23.42
C LYS A 972 -32.58 -9.41 -23.92
N ALA A 973 -31.64 -8.56 -23.53
CA ALA A 973 -30.25 -8.64 -23.99
C ALA A 973 -29.59 -9.94 -23.52
N THR A 974 -29.79 -10.30 -22.24
CA THR A 974 -29.26 -11.52 -21.63
C THR A 974 -29.83 -12.76 -22.31
N ALA A 975 -31.15 -12.80 -22.54
CA ALA A 975 -31.80 -13.94 -23.19
C ALA A 975 -31.23 -14.17 -24.59
N ARG A 976 -31.11 -13.10 -25.40
CA ARG A 976 -30.53 -13.17 -26.76
C ARG A 976 -29.09 -13.69 -26.74
N LEU A 977 -28.27 -13.24 -25.79
CA LEU A 977 -26.90 -13.75 -25.64
C LEU A 977 -26.89 -15.23 -25.24
N VAL A 978 -27.75 -15.63 -24.30
CA VAL A 978 -27.80 -17.02 -23.84
C VAL A 978 -28.27 -17.95 -24.96
N ASP A 979 -29.29 -17.56 -25.73
CA ASP A 979 -29.78 -18.30 -26.90
C ASP A 979 -28.69 -18.45 -27.97
N HIS A 980 -27.91 -17.40 -28.19
CA HIS A 980 -26.86 -17.37 -29.20
C HIS A 980 -25.64 -18.25 -28.84
N VAL A 981 -25.29 -18.36 -27.55
CA VAL A 981 -24.06 -19.06 -27.13
C VAL A 981 -24.32 -20.48 -26.61
N PHE A 982 -25.45 -20.72 -25.93
CA PHE A 982 -25.65 -21.95 -25.15
C PHE A 982 -26.78 -22.87 -25.65
N THR A 983 -27.55 -22.46 -26.65
CA THR A 983 -28.59 -23.31 -27.26
C THR A 983 -28.04 -24.06 -28.47
N ASP A 984 -28.26 -25.38 -28.53
CA ASP A 984 -27.77 -26.20 -29.64
C ASP A 984 -28.41 -25.80 -30.98
N PRO A 985 -27.69 -25.89 -32.11
CA PRO A 985 -28.22 -25.53 -33.43
C PRO A 985 -29.47 -26.34 -33.84
N GLY A 986 -29.71 -27.50 -33.23
CA GLY A 986 -30.87 -28.36 -33.50
C GLY A 986 -32.17 -27.93 -32.80
N ASP A 987 -32.08 -27.02 -31.82
CA ASP A 987 -33.21 -26.47 -31.05
C ASP A 987 -33.62 -25.06 -31.51
N ARG A 988 -33.00 -24.53 -32.60
CA ARG A 988 -33.24 -23.18 -33.14
C ARG A 988 -34.25 -23.13 -34.27
#